data_AF-A0A922CJN5-F1
#
_entry.id   AF-A0A922CJN5-F1
#
_cell.length_a   1.000
_cell.length_b   1.000
_cell.length_c   1.000
_cell.angle_alpha   90.00
_cell.angle_beta   90.00
_cell.angle_gamma   90.00
#
_symmetry.space_group_name_H-M   'P 1'
#
loop_
_entity.id
_entity.type
_entity.pdbx_description
1 polymer ?
#
loop_
_entity_poly.entity_id
_entity_poly.type
_entity_poly.pdbx_seq_one_letter_code
_entity_poly.pdbx_strand_id
1 'polypeptide(L)'
;MSTKPMKMPSATKEKDSTILKIAVEMLNAPDKVPQLMEFDQAQPLSSIIQLLCKPWGLPDPENYALQFSETNNQNYITEKNRNDIKNGSVLRLELSPAKTVQDILTKINTGLESEQVTALKKLSTLSSDLTFALEFINKKGLSLIINNIQNGKFNGELLKYALVTFVELMDHGIIFWDILENQFINKVASFVSNHANTRDPKVIQCCLSILENIVLNSSKNSHVEKEVPITSLITHLQNTQDSKIQQNTIALINAMFSKADLTRKKMIAATVSSKPARNIIYENLIGASEFSKNTTKEALGTELAHQLYVLQTLMLGLLEPRMRQRADSQEQESQEKIKELRKIAFENDNNPNIEVTMRRPVGSYSKDFKKLGFKCEIDPIKDFNEVPPGILALDCMLYFAKYYPDDYTKIVLENSCRADEHECPFGKTSVELVKQLCDILHVGDPPSEQGQTYHPLFFTHDHPFEELFCICIVVLNKTWKEMRATIEDFIKVSSVVREQISRALSASPKGLDKFRQKINQLTYAEITQIWQQERTNREVWESHARPIVELKEKITPEIIDLIQQQRLGVLVGGTRFKKYSSRGQRIKDKFWFVRLSPNHKVIHYGDCDEKSTPSLEELGNKLAVADIKCVIIGKDCPHIKDLRGRKITPHLAFSLILKSAEMTSLDFLAPDEQIFDYWTDGINALLKEKMSSKSFENDLQTLLSMDIKVRLLDAEGIDIPQDPPQIPDEPDDYDFYYENN
;
A
#
# COMPACT_ATOMS: atom_id res chain seq x y z
N MET A 1 21.81 -50.25 -52.71
CA MET A 1 20.85 -49.16 -52.47
C MET A 1 21.35 -48.38 -51.27
N SER A 2 21.67 -47.11 -51.50
CA SER A 2 22.44 -46.24 -50.62
C SER A 2 21.50 -45.27 -49.92
N THR A 3 21.48 -45.25 -48.60
CA THR A 3 20.80 -44.23 -47.79
C THR A 3 21.66 -43.91 -46.56
N LYS A 4 22.68 -43.06 -46.75
CA LYS A 4 23.34 -42.35 -45.65
C LYS A 4 22.62 -41.03 -45.41
N PRO A 5 22.32 -40.65 -44.16
CA PRO A 5 21.63 -39.40 -43.86
C PRO A 5 22.56 -38.19 -44.02
N MET A 6 21.95 -37.10 -44.51
CA MET A 6 22.50 -35.76 -44.71
C MET A 6 23.19 -35.22 -43.45
N LYS A 7 24.47 -34.85 -43.56
CA LYS A 7 25.10 -33.88 -42.64
C LYS A 7 24.59 -32.49 -43.01
N MET A 8 23.87 -31.85 -42.10
CA MET A 8 23.62 -30.40 -42.16
C MET A 8 24.94 -29.65 -41.93
N PRO A 9 25.20 -28.54 -42.66
CA PRO A 9 26.37 -27.72 -42.45
C PRO A 9 26.26 -26.97 -41.11
N SER A 10 27.40 -26.97 -40.41
CA SER A 10 27.73 -26.17 -39.22
C SER A 10 27.16 -24.77 -39.29
N ALA A 11 26.55 -24.35 -38.18
CA ALA A 11 26.04 -23.02 -37.93
C ALA A 11 27.05 -21.93 -38.33
N THR A 12 26.46 -20.90 -38.93
CA THR A 12 27.03 -19.61 -39.31
C THR A 12 27.81 -18.95 -38.17
N LYS A 13 28.95 -18.38 -38.58
CA LYS A 13 29.78 -17.38 -37.86
C LYS A 13 28.96 -16.49 -36.93
N GLU A 14 29.42 -16.35 -35.70
CA GLU A 14 29.06 -15.27 -34.78
C GLU A 14 29.15 -13.93 -35.54
N LYS A 15 28.04 -13.19 -35.61
CA LYS A 15 28.03 -11.81 -36.12
C LYS A 15 28.75 -10.95 -35.09
N ASP A 16 29.78 -10.23 -35.53
CA ASP A 16 30.48 -9.20 -34.76
C ASP A 16 29.47 -8.28 -34.05
N SER A 17 29.45 -8.31 -32.72
CA SER A 17 28.55 -7.50 -31.90
C SER A 17 28.95 -6.02 -31.84
N THR A 18 30.05 -5.64 -32.50
CA THR A 18 30.64 -4.29 -32.48
C THR A 18 30.20 -3.41 -33.65
N ILE A 19 29.61 -3.98 -34.71
CA ILE A 19 29.20 -3.24 -35.90
C ILE A 19 27.69 -3.01 -35.91
N LEU A 20 27.27 -1.75 -35.91
CA LEU A 20 25.88 -1.32 -35.91
C LEU A 20 25.51 -0.71 -37.26
N LYS A 21 24.31 -0.94 -37.77
CA LYS A 21 23.77 -0.30 -38.97
C LYS A 21 22.98 0.92 -38.57
N ILE A 22 23.41 2.10 -38.99
CA ILE A 22 22.77 3.36 -38.65
C ILE A 22 22.45 4.18 -39.90
N ALA A 23 21.57 5.16 -39.76
CA ALA A 23 21.35 6.22 -40.73
C ALA A 23 21.84 7.55 -40.15
N VAL A 24 22.53 8.36 -40.94
CA VAL A 24 22.97 9.71 -40.55
C VAL A 24 22.36 10.75 -41.50
N GLU A 25 21.66 11.72 -40.94
CA GLU A 25 21.04 12.84 -41.66
C GLU A 25 21.65 14.20 -41.29
N MET A 26 21.30 15.25 -42.05
CA MET A 26 21.72 16.62 -41.80
C MET A 26 20.53 17.57 -41.94
N LEU A 27 20.08 18.17 -40.83
CA LEU A 27 18.82 18.93 -40.81
C LEU A 27 18.91 20.26 -41.58
N ASN A 28 20.08 20.88 -41.60
CA ASN A 28 20.31 22.17 -42.24
C ASN A 28 20.65 22.05 -43.75
N ALA A 29 20.50 20.86 -44.35
CA ALA A 29 20.72 20.62 -45.78
C ALA A 29 19.75 19.54 -46.30
N PRO A 30 18.45 19.86 -46.50
CA PRO A 30 17.44 18.90 -46.94
C PRO A 30 17.72 18.30 -48.33
N ASP A 31 18.58 18.94 -49.11
CA ASP A 31 19.02 18.47 -50.44
C ASP A 31 20.03 17.31 -50.35
N LYS A 32 20.57 17.01 -49.15
CA LYS A 32 21.55 15.95 -48.94
C LYS A 32 20.88 14.66 -48.50
N VAL A 33 21.06 13.61 -49.31
CA VAL A 33 20.52 12.27 -49.03
C VAL A 33 21.15 11.72 -47.73
N PRO A 34 20.35 11.14 -46.81
CA PRO A 34 20.85 10.48 -45.61
C PRO A 34 21.85 9.36 -45.94
N GLN A 35 22.93 9.27 -45.17
CA GLN A 35 23.95 8.25 -45.36
C GLN A 35 23.64 7.02 -44.50
N LEU A 36 23.54 5.86 -45.14
CA LEU A 36 23.47 4.57 -44.45
C LEU A 36 24.88 4.03 -44.28
N MET A 37 25.28 3.72 -43.05
CA MET A 37 26.62 3.21 -42.78
C MET A 37 26.66 2.14 -41.70
N GLU A 38 27.70 1.31 -41.78
CA GLU A 38 28.10 0.39 -40.72
C GLU A 38 29.00 1.16 -39.74
N PHE A 39 28.45 1.44 -38.57
CA PHE A 39 29.09 2.11 -37.44
C PHE A 39 29.85 1.08 -36.60
N ASP A 40 31.17 1.09 -36.74
CA ASP A 40 32.06 0.27 -35.94
C ASP A 40 32.30 0.91 -34.56
N GLN A 41 31.82 0.25 -33.50
CA GLN A 41 32.00 0.69 -32.12
C GLN A 41 33.47 0.70 -31.66
N ALA A 42 34.38 0.01 -32.36
CA ALA A 42 35.81 0.05 -32.05
C ALA A 42 36.54 1.25 -32.69
N GLN A 43 35.96 1.87 -33.73
CA GLN A 43 36.59 2.98 -34.44
C GLN A 43 36.39 4.31 -33.70
N PRO A 44 37.40 5.20 -33.58
CA PRO A 44 37.22 6.52 -32.97
C PRO A 44 36.17 7.36 -33.69
N LEU A 45 35.33 8.08 -32.94
CA LEU A 45 34.26 8.94 -33.48
C LEU A 45 34.79 9.99 -34.44
N SER A 46 35.97 10.55 -34.17
CA SER A 46 36.63 11.52 -35.06
C SER A 46 36.88 10.97 -36.45
N SER A 47 37.25 9.68 -36.56
CA SER A 47 37.47 9.02 -37.85
C SER A 47 36.15 8.77 -38.58
N ILE A 48 35.11 8.39 -37.84
CA ILE A 48 33.75 8.19 -38.36
C ILE A 48 33.18 9.50 -38.91
N ILE A 49 33.34 10.61 -38.17
CA ILE A 49 32.91 11.94 -38.60
C ILE A 49 33.65 12.38 -39.87
N GLN A 50 34.97 12.16 -39.95
CA GLN A 50 35.74 12.43 -41.17
C GLN A 50 35.21 11.65 -42.39
N LEU A 51 34.79 10.40 -42.20
CA LEU A 51 34.17 9.61 -43.26
C LEU A 51 32.82 10.17 -43.68
N LEU A 52 32.00 10.62 -42.73
CA LEU A 52 30.68 11.23 -42.99
C LEU A 52 30.76 12.59 -43.69
N CYS A 53 31.76 13.41 -43.36
CA CYS A 53 31.95 14.73 -43.96
C CYS A 53 32.33 14.68 -45.45
N LYS A 54 33.05 13.62 -45.89
CA LYS A 54 33.57 13.50 -47.26
C LYS A 54 32.47 13.46 -48.34
N PRO A 55 31.46 12.57 -48.29
CA PRO A 55 30.40 12.53 -49.30
C PRO A 55 29.57 13.81 -49.37
N TRP A 56 29.44 14.50 -48.24
CA TRP A 56 28.72 15.76 -48.16
C TRP A 56 29.58 17.00 -48.45
N GLY A 57 30.87 16.83 -48.77
CA GLY A 57 31.78 17.92 -49.12
C GLY A 57 31.97 18.96 -48.01
N LEU A 58 31.90 18.55 -46.74
CA LEU A 58 32.04 19.46 -45.61
C LEU A 58 33.52 19.70 -45.28
N PRO A 59 33.99 20.96 -45.23
CA PRO A 59 35.35 21.29 -44.79
C PRO A 59 35.50 21.11 -43.28
N ASP A 60 36.72 20.88 -42.80
CA ASP A 60 37.07 20.85 -41.36
C ASP A 60 36.20 19.92 -40.49
N PRO A 61 36.36 18.58 -40.61
CA PRO A 61 35.55 17.59 -39.90
C PRO A 61 35.51 17.76 -38.37
N GLU A 62 36.54 18.36 -37.78
CA GLU A 62 36.60 18.70 -36.35
C GLU A 62 35.52 19.69 -35.87
N ASN A 63 34.90 20.43 -36.80
CA ASN A 63 33.80 21.35 -36.51
C ASN A 63 32.44 20.66 -36.45
N TYR A 64 32.38 19.33 -36.58
CA TYR A 64 31.14 18.56 -36.58
C TYR A 64 31.11 17.52 -35.47
N ALA A 65 29.91 17.16 -35.03
CA ALA A 65 29.66 16.10 -34.07
C ALA A 65 28.35 15.38 -34.42
N LEU A 66 28.21 14.16 -33.91
CA LEU A 66 26.97 13.39 -34.02
C LEU A 66 26.03 13.71 -32.86
N GLN A 67 24.73 13.76 -33.14
CA GLN A 67 23.66 13.85 -32.16
C GLN A 67 22.61 12.77 -32.43
N PHE A 68 21.85 12.38 -31.41
CA PHE A 68 20.63 11.62 -31.63
C PHE A 68 19.60 12.49 -32.39
N SER A 69 18.85 11.90 -33.33
CA SER A 69 17.82 12.62 -34.10
C SER A 69 16.39 12.47 -33.54
N GLU A 70 16.24 11.79 -32.41
CA GLU A 70 14.94 11.56 -31.79
C GLU A 70 14.36 12.87 -31.24
N THR A 71 13.04 13.05 -31.31
CA THR A 71 12.38 14.28 -30.80
C THR A 71 12.62 14.51 -29.32
N ASN A 72 12.85 13.44 -28.56
CA ASN A 72 13.01 13.46 -27.10
C ASN A 72 14.47 13.28 -26.65
N ASN A 73 15.40 13.04 -27.58
CA ASN A 73 16.82 12.86 -27.28
C ASN A 73 17.65 13.48 -28.40
N GLN A 74 18.22 14.66 -28.10
CA GLN A 74 19.09 15.43 -28.99
C GLN A 74 20.50 15.58 -28.42
N ASN A 75 20.90 14.67 -27.52
CA ASN A 75 22.20 14.73 -26.87
C ASN A 75 23.33 14.47 -27.87
N TYR A 76 24.46 15.15 -27.68
CA TYR A 76 25.68 14.90 -28.44
C TYR A 76 26.24 13.52 -28.10
N ILE A 77 26.73 12.85 -29.13
CA ILE A 77 27.39 11.56 -29.04
C ILE A 77 28.88 11.79 -28.79
N THR A 78 29.37 11.17 -27.73
CA THR A 78 30.74 11.20 -27.25
C THR A 78 31.26 9.78 -27.13
N GLU A 79 32.56 9.64 -26.92
CA GLU A 79 33.16 8.32 -26.68
C GLU A 79 32.59 7.62 -25.44
N LYS A 80 31.95 8.35 -24.52
CA LYS A 80 31.36 7.78 -23.29
C LYS A 80 29.96 7.19 -23.50
N ASN A 81 29.14 7.82 -24.35
CA ASN A 81 27.73 7.41 -24.56
C ASN A 81 27.47 6.75 -25.93
N ARG A 82 28.52 6.53 -26.74
CA ARG A 82 28.41 5.84 -28.04
C ARG A 82 27.80 4.43 -27.96
N ASN A 83 27.87 3.79 -26.80
CA ASN A 83 27.28 2.47 -26.56
C ASN A 83 25.74 2.49 -26.51
N ASP A 84 25.13 3.66 -26.36
CA ASP A 84 23.68 3.82 -26.34
C ASP A 84 23.07 3.74 -27.76
N ILE A 85 23.91 3.80 -28.80
CA ILE A 85 23.50 3.67 -30.20
C ILE A 85 23.06 2.23 -30.46
N LYS A 86 21.90 2.06 -31.12
CA LYS A 86 21.34 0.75 -31.47
C LYS A 86 21.33 0.54 -32.98
N ASN A 87 21.23 -0.72 -33.39
CA ASN A 87 20.97 -1.06 -34.78
C ASN A 87 19.65 -0.41 -35.24
N GLY A 88 19.69 0.32 -36.35
CA GLY A 88 18.57 1.08 -36.88
C GLY A 88 18.41 2.49 -36.33
N SER A 89 19.31 2.96 -35.44
CA SER A 89 19.29 4.34 -34.95
C SER A 89 19.49 5.35 -36.08
N VAL A 90 18.75 6.46 -36.00
CA VAL A 90 18.91 7.63 -36.86
C VAL A 90 19.63 8.71 -36.09
N LEU A 91 20.82 9.07 -36.57
CA LEU A 91 21.68 10.10 -36.00
C LEU A 91 21.67 11.33 -36.89
N ARG A 92 22.08 12.46 -36.33
CA ARG A 92 22.24 13.71 -37.06
C ARG A 92 23.68 14.19 -36.98
N LEU A 93 24.22 14.64 -38.10
CA LEU A 93 25.48 15.37 -38.12
C LEU A 93 25.19 16.87 -37.95
N GLU A 94 25.69 17.45 -36.86
CA GLU A 94 25.53 18.86 -36.49
C GLU A 94 26.90 19.50 -36.22
N LEU A 95 26.92 20.82 -36.03
CA LEU A 95 28.12 21.53 -35.59
C LEU A 95 28.57 21.03 -34.22
N SER A 96 29.87 20.92 -34.00
CA SER A 96 30.43 20.46 -32.73
C SER A 96 30.00 21.36 -31.58
N PRO A 97 29.91 20.85 -30.33
CA PRO A 97 29.52 21.65 -29.17
C PRO A 97 30.36 22.94 -29.05
N ALA A 98 31.67 22.83 -29.22
CA ALA A 98 32.60 23.96 -29.12
C ALA A 98 32.31 25.06 -30.15
N LYS A 99 31.98 24.67 -31.39
CA LYS A 99 31.65 25.59 -32.47
C LYS A 99 30.26 26.21 -32.27
N THR A 100 29.28 25.39 -31.90
CA THR A 100 27.92 25.83 -31.59
C THR A 100 27.89 26.82 -30.42
N VAL A 101 28.63 26.56 -29.35
CA VAL A 101 28.79 27.50 -28.22
C VAL A 101 29.39 28.82 -28.69
N GLN A 102 30.44 28.79 -29.51
CA GLN A 102 31.08 30.00 -30.01
C GLN A 102 30.14 30.85 -30.87
N ASP A 103 29.37 30.20 -31.75
CA ASP A 103 28.39 30.87 -32.59
C ASP A 103 27.22 31.44 -31.77
N ILE A 104 26.81 30.76 -30.69
CA ILE A 104 25.78 31.26 -29.77
C ILE A 104 26.32 32.47 -28.98
N LEU A 105 27.52 32.38 -28.40
CA LEU A 105 28.11 33.46 -27.60
C LEU A 105 28.39 34.72 -28.43
N THR A 106 28.78 34.57 -29.70
CA THR A 106 28.95 35.73 -30.60
C THR A 106 27.59 36.39 -30.86
N LYS A 107 26.57 35.62 -31.24
CA LYS A 107 25.20 36.13 -31.47
C LYS A 107 24.60 36.79 -30.23
N ILE A 108 24.82 36.25 -29.02
CA ILE A 108 24.32 36.86 -27.79
C ILE A 108 25.00 38.22 -27.52
N ASN A 109 26.31 38.33 -27.77
CA ASN A 109 27.06 39.56 -27.47
C ASN A 109 26.92 40.66 -28.52
N THR A 110 26.89 40.30 -29.81
CA THR A 110 26.98 41.26 -30.92
C THR A 110 25.78 41.26 -31.86
N GLY A 111 24.87 40.29 -31.73
CA GLY A 111 23.72 40.14 -32.61
C GLY A 111 22.58 41.11 -32.30
N LEU A 112 21.67 41.26 -33.26
CA LEU A 112 20.41 41.98 -33.07
C LEU A 112 19.48 41.20 -32.11
N GLU A 113 18.48 41.87 -31.54
CA GLU A 113 17.56 41.24 -30.58
C GLU A 113 16.90 39.95 -31.12
N SER A 114 16.50 39.92 -32.40
CA SER A 114 15.94 38.73 -33.05
C SER A 114 16.93 37.56 -33.15
N GLU A 115 18.21 37.87 -33.41
CA GLU A 115 19.29 36.89 -33.47
C GLU A 115 19.64 36.38 -32.06
N GLN A 116 19.62 37.26 -31.07
CA GLN A 116 19.80 36.92 -29.65
C GLN A 116 18.69 35.99 -29.16
N VAL A 117 17.42 36.27 -29.49
CA VAL A 117 16.29 35.38 -29.16
C VAL A 117 16.47 34.02 -29.80
N THR A 118 16.83 33.97 -31.08
CA THR A 118 17.05 32.71 -31.80
C THR A 118 18.22 31.91 -31.20
N ALA A 119 19.32 32.59 -30.85
CA ALA A 119 20.48 31.99 -30.21
C ALA A 119 20.16 31.46 -28.81
N LEU A 120 19.45 32.23 -27.97
CA LEU A 120 19.06 31.80 -26.63
C LEU A 120 18.01 30.68 -26.67
N LYS A 121 17.10 30.68 -27.64
CA LYS A 121 16.17 29.58 -27.84
C LYS A 121 16.92 28.28 -28.15
N LYS A 122 17.87 28.32 -29.10
CA LYS A 122 18.74 27.18 -29.40
C LYS A 122 19.61 26.78 -28.21
N LEU A 123 20.08 27.76 -27.42
CA LEU A 123 20.83 27.50 -26.19
C LEU A 123 19.99 26.72 -25.17
N SER A 124 18.76 27.17 -24.91
CA SER A 124 17.86 26.55 -23.93
C SER A 124 17.56 25.08 -24.22
N THR A 125 17.50 24.68 -25.50
CA THR A 125 17.30 23.28 -25.89
C THR A 125 18.56 22.45 -25.71
N LEU A 126 19.73 23.00 -26.07
CA LEU A 126 21.01 22.29 -26.00
C LEU A 126 21.59 22.21 -24.59
N SER A 127 21.20 23.10 -23.68
CA SER A 127 21.66 23.11 -22.29
C SER A 127 21.24 21.87 -21.48
N SER A 128 20.22 21.14 -21.93
CA SER A 128 19.82 19.86 -21.33
C SER A 128 20.87 18.75 -21.54
N ASP A 129 21.76 18.89 -22.54
CA ASP A 129 22.86 17.94 -22.76
C ASP A 129 24.10 18.33 -21.95
N LEU A 130 24.56 17.40 -21.12
CA LEU A 130 25.75 17.52 -20.29
C LEU A 130 27.00 17.89 -21.10
N THR A 131 27.19 17.31 -22.29
CA THR A 131 28.39 17.57 -23.12
C THR A 131 28.44 19.02 -23.56
N PHE A 132 27.31 19.53 -24.02
CA PHE A 132 27.18 20.90 -24.45
C PHE A 132 27.25 21.88 -23.25
N ALA A 133 26.59 21.54 -22.13
CA ALA A 133 26.61 22.34 -20.90
C ALA A 133 28.04 22.55 -20.38
N LEU A 134 28.86 21.50 -20.33
CA LEU A 134 30.26 21.57 -19.91
C LEU A 134 31.08 22.53 -20.80
N GLU A 135 30.94 22.42 -22.11
CA GLU A 135 31.65 23.28 -23.06
C GLU A 135 31.21 24.75 -22.93
N PHE A 136 29.92 25.00 -22.73
CA PHE A 136 29.37 26.33 -22.50
C PHE A 136 29.88 26.95 -21.19
N ILE A 137 29.93 26.16 -20.11
CA ILE A 137 30.46 26.56 -18.81
C ILE A 137 31.97 26.89 -18.93
N ASN A 138 32.75 26.03 -19.59
CA ASN A 138 34.19 26.23 -19.78
C ASN A 138 34.51 27.53 -20.51
N LYS A 139 33.66 27.93 -21.47
CA LYS A 139 33.77 29.22 -22.18
C LYS A 139 33.17 30.41 -21.41
N LYS A 140 32.94 30.28 -20.09
CA LYS A 140 32.36 31.30 -19.20
C LYS A 140 30.96 31.77 -19.63
N GLY A 141 30.21 30.92 -20.32
CA GLY A 141 28.86 31.23 -20.80
C GLY A 141 27.86 31.43 -19.65
N LEU A 142 27.96 30.64 -18.57
CA LEU A 142 27.06 30.80 -17.41
C LEU A 142 27.21 32.18 -16.74
N SER A 143 28.44 32.64 -16.52
CA SER A 143 28.70 33.96 -15.94
C SER A 143 28.08 35.08 -16.80
N LEU A 144 28.11 34.92 -18.12
CA LEU A 144 27.48 35.84 -19.05
C LEU A 144 25.94 35.85 -18.91
N ILE A 145 25.30 34.69 -18.77
CA ILE A 145 23.85 34.59 -18.53
C ILE A 145 23.49 35.25 -17.18
N ILE A 146 24.21 34.94 -16.11
CA ILE A 146 24.00 35.54 -14.77
C ILE A 146 24.11 37.06 -14.84
N ASN A 147 25.19 37.58 -15.42
CA ASN A 147 25.43 39.02 -15.51
C ASN A 147 24.35 39.75 -16.33
N ASN A 148 23.88 39.15 -17.43
CA ASN A 148 22.84 39.77 -18.25
C ASN A 148 21.46 39.77 -17.56
N ILE A 149 21.15 38.74 -16.76
CA ILE A 149 19.93 38.69 -15.93
C ILE A 149 20.02 39.72 -14.79
N GLN A 150 21.13 39.76 -14.04
CA GLN A 150 21.37 40.70 -12.94
C GLN A 150 21.21 42.16 -13.39
N ASN A 151 21.81 42.51 -14.53
CA ASN A 151 21.80 43.87 -15.06
C ASN A 151 20.50 44.24 -15.80
N GLY A 152 19.54 43.31 -15.92
CA GLY A 152 18.25 43.56 -16.57
C GLY A 152 18.34 43.80 -18.08
N LYS A 153 19.41 43.29 -18.73
CA LYS A 153 19.58 43.40 -20.19
C LYS A 153 18.61 42.50 -20.95
N PHE A 154 18.25 41.35 -20.36
CA PHE A 154 17.27 40.43 -20.94
C PHE A 154 15.85 40.77 -20.47
N ASN A 155 14.96 41.01 -21.44
CA ASN A 155 13.54 41.27 -21.21
C ASN A 155 12.68 40.40 -22.16
N GLY A 156 11.42 40.14 -21.80
CA GLY A 156 10.50 39.34 -22.63
C GLY A 156 11.01 37.92 -22.93
N GLU A 157 11.00 37.52 -24.20
CA GLU A 157 11.45 36.19 -24.65
C GLU A 157 12.94 35.93 -24.37
N LEU A 158 13.81 36.95 -24.39
CA LEU A 158 15.23 36.78 -24.03
C LEU A 158 15.37 36.29 -22.59
N LEU A 159 14.61 36.88 -21.66
CA LEU A 159 14.64 36.51 -20.24
C LEU A 159 14.14 35.08 -20.03
N LYS A 160 13.06 34.72 -20.71
CA LYS A 160 12.49 33.37 -20.67
C LYS A 160 13.51 32.31 -21.05
N TYR A 161 14.13 32.41 -22.22
CA TYR A 161 15.12 31.42 -22.65
C TYR A 161 16.40 31.47 -21.81
N ALA A 162 16.83 32.64 -21.34
CA ALA A 162 17.97 32.76 -20.44
C ALA A 162 17.73 32.06 -19.09
N LEU A 163 16.54 32.18 -18.50
CA LEU A 163 16.19 31.50 -17.25
C LEU A 163 16.05 29.99 -17.43
N VAL A 164 15.43 29.53 -18.53
CA VAL A 164 15.38 28.09 -18.85
C VAL A 164 16.78 27.54 -19.01
N THR A 165 17.62 28.21 -19.81
CA THR A 165 19.05 27.86 -19.96
C THR A 165 19.75 27.77 -18.61
N PHE A 166 19.53 28.75 -17.73
CA PHE A 166 20.14 28.76 -16.41
C PHE A 166 19.73 27.55 -15.57
N VAL A 167 18.44 27.21 -15.54
CA VAL A 167 17.93 26.04 -14.80
C VAL A 167 18.58 24.76 -15.32
N GLU A 168 18.50 24.51 -16.63
CA GLU A 168 19.07 23.31 -17.27
C GLU A 168 20.59 23.18 -17.00
N LEU A 169 21.34 24.29 -17.03
CA LEU A 169 22.78 24.28 -16.74
C LEU A 169 23.08 23.94 -15.27
N MET A 170 22.25 24.42 -14.34
CA MET A 170 22.44 24.18 -12.91
C MET A 170 21.98 22.77 -12.49
N ASP A 171 20.98 22.20 -13.18
CA ASP A 171 20.44 20.86 -12.91
C ASP A 171 21.46 19.73 -13.13
N HIS A 172 22.50 19.97 -13.96
CA HIS A 172 23.62 19.03 -14.10
C HIS A 172 24.48 18.89 -12.83
N GLY A 173 24.32 19.77 -11.84
CA GLY A 173 25.06 19.70 -10.56
C GLY A 173 26.56 19.98 -10.66
N ILE A 174 27.04 20.52 -11.80
CA ILE A 174 28.46 20.82 -12.03
C ILE A 174 28.94 22.01 -11.18
N ILE A 175 28.06 22.98 -10.94
CA ILE A 175 28.39 24.26 -10.30
C ILE A 175 27.56 24.42 -9.03
N PHE A 176 28.23 24.85 -7.96
CA PHE A 176 27.57 25.14 -6.69
C PHE A 176 26.74 26.43 -6.76
N TRP A 177 25.58 26.40 -6.12
CA TRP A 177 24.63 27.53 -6.06
C TRP A 177 25.19 28.79 -5.35
N ASP A 178 26.25 28.65 -4.55
CA ASP A 178 26.86 29.78 -3.83
C ASP A 178 27.55 30.80 -4.76
N ILE A 179 27.80 30.46 -6.03
CA ILE A 179 28.30 31.40 -7.05
C ILE A 179 27.36 32.60 -7.28
N LEU A 180 26.07 32.46 -6.94
CA LEU A 180 25.05 33.47 -7.22
C LEU A 180 25.08 34.61 -6.20
N GLU A 181 25.37 35.83 -6.63
CA GLU A 181 25.38 37.00 -5.77
C GLU A 181 23.96 37.44 -5.34
N ASN A 182 23.86 38.16 -4.21
CA ASN A 182 22.59 38.66 -3.69
C ASN A 182 21.83 39.52 -4.70
N GLN A 183 22.53 40.23 -5.60
CA GLN A 183 21.91 41.01 -6.66
C GLN A 183 21.12 40.13 -7.66
N PHE A 184 21.64 38.94 -7.99
CA PHE A 184 20.91 37.98 -8.84
C PHE A 184 19.67 37.49 -8.12
N ILE A 185 19.81 37.11 -6.84
CA ILE A 185 18.70 36.60 -6.02
C ILE A 185 17.60 37.65 -5.90
N ASN A 186 17.95 38.91 -5.61
CA ASN A 186 16.99 40.01 -5.55
C ASN A 186 16.22 40.18 -6.86
N LYS A 187 16.93 40.06 -8.00
CA LYS A 187 16.31 40.17 -9.31
C LYS A 187 15.31 39.04 -9.56
N VAL A 188 15.70 37.79 -9.30
CA VAL A 188 14.82 36.61 -9.43
C VAL A 188 13.64 36.68 -8.45
N ALA A 189 13.88 37.03 -7.20
CA ALA A 189 12.83 37.22 -6.18
C ALA A 189 11.83 38.31 -6.61
N SER A 190 12.31 39.43 -7.16
CA SER A 190 11.44 40.50 -7.66
C SER A 190 10.50 40.06 -8.78
N PHE A 191 10.83 38.97 -9.50
CA PHE A 191 10.00 38.42 -10.56
C PHE A 191 8.86 37.56 -10.02
N VAL A 192 9.00 37.03 -8.82
CA VAL A 192 7.97 36.27 -8.09
C VAL A 192 7.13 37.20 -7.21
N SER A 193 7.75 38.13 -6.48
CA SER A 193 7.04 38.98 -5.50
C SER A 193 6.20 40.10 -6.13
N ASN A 194 6.51 40.56 -7.35
CA ASN A 194 5.79 41.66 -8.00
C ASN A 194 4.65 41.18 -8.91
N HIS A 195 3.41 41.29 -8.43
CA HIS A 195 2.20 40.90 -9.16
C HIS A 195 1.73 41.93 -10.22
N ALA A 196 2.37 43.11 -10.31
CA ALA A 196 1.90 44.21 -11.15
C ALA A 196 2.14 44.01 -12.66
N ASN A 197 2.99 43.06 -13.06
CA ASN A 197 3.29 42.79 -14.46
C ASN A 197 2.80 41.41 -14.85
N THR A 198 1.94 41.31 -15.86
CA THR A 198 1.66 40.06 -16.56
C THR A 198 2.96 39.55 -17.18
N ARG A 199 3.45 38.41 -16.69
CA ARG A 199 4.71 37.80 -17.13
C ARG A 199 4.44 36.44 -17.75
N ASP A 200 5.35 36.00 -18.61
CA ASP A 200 5.29 34.66 -19.20
C ASP A 200 5.30 33.60 -18.08
N PRO A 201 4.38 32.62 -18.08
CA PRO A 201 4.30 31.57 -17.06
C PRO A 201 5.62 30.82 -16.85
N LYS A 202 6.39 30.60 -17.93
CA LYS A 202 7.66 29.89 -17.87
C LYS A 202 8.73 30.66 -17.10
N VAL A 203 8.71 32.00 -17.16
CA VAL A 203 9.60 32.84 -16.34
C VAL A 203 9.31 32.63 -14.86
N ILE A 204 8.03 32.62 -14.46
CA ILE A 204 7.64 32.40 -13.07
C ILE A 204 8.04 30.99 -12.62
N GLN A 205 7.76 29.96 -13.42
CA GLN A 205 8.18 28.58 -13.12
C GLN A 205 9.69 28.47 -12.86
N CYS A 206 10.51 29.05 -13.74
CA CYS A 206 11.97 29.01 -13.59
C CYS A 206 12.43 29.77 -12.35
N CYS A 207 11.88 30.96 -12.10
CA CYS A 207 12.24 31.74 -10.91
C CYS A 207 11.90 31.01 -9.60
N LEU A 208 10.72 30.38 -9.52
CA LEU A 208 10.34 29.58 -8.36
C LEU A 208 11.31 28.40 -8.15
N SER A 209 11.61 27.65 -9.22
CA SER A 209 12.55 26.52 -9.21
C SER A 209 13.97 26.94 -8.80
N ILE A 210 14.44 28.09 -9.29
CA ILE A 210 15.76 28.65 -8.93
C ILE A 210 15.79 28.99 -7.44
N LEU A 211 14.76 29.69 -6.93
CA LEU A 211 14.71 30.09 -5.52
C LEU A 211 14.62 28.86 -4.61
N GLU A 212 13.84 27.85 -4.99
CA GLU A 212 13.74 26.59 -4.26
C GLU A 212 15.12 25.91 -4.14
N ASN A 213 15.82 25.75 -5.27
CA ASN A 213 17.15 25.16 -5.28
C ASN A 213 18.17 25.97 -4.49
N ILE A 214 18.10 27.30 -4.49
CA ILE A 214 18.95 28.15 -3.64
C ILE A 214 18.66 27.89 -2.16
N VAL A 215 17.39 27.77 -1.77
CA VAL A 215 17.03 27.48 -0.37
C VAL A 215 17.54 26.10 0.06
N LEU A 216 17.43 25.09 -0.81
CA LEU A 216 17.85 23.72 -0.51
C LEU A 216 19.37 23.54 -0.49
N ASN A 217 20.06 24.15 -1.45
CA ASN A 217 21.44 23.81 -1.82
C ASN A 217 22.47 24.93 -1.61
N SER A 218 22.09 26.12 -1.12
CA SER A 218 23.02 27.24 -0.87
C SER A 218 22.99 27.74 0.58
N SER A 219 24.12 28.33 1.00
CA SER A 219 24.24 29.10 2.23
C SER A 219 23.35 30.36 2.30
N LYS A 220 22.78 30.79 1.17
CA LYS A 220 22.01 32.04 1.01
C LYS A 220 20.50 31.89 1.24
N ASN A 221 20.04 30.81 1.88
CA ASN A 221 18.62 30.58 2.21
C ASN A 221 17.96 31.78 2.94
N SER A 222 18.60 32.31 3.97
CA SER A 222 18.09 33.42 4.78
C SER A 222 17.91 34.72 3.99
N HIS A 223 18.60 34.86 2.86
CA HIS A 223 18.43 35.99 1.95
C HIS A 223 17.17 35.83 1.11
N VAL A 224 16.92 34.63 0.56
CA VAL A 224 15.67 34.31 -0.15
C VAL A 224 14.45 34.51 0.77
N GLU A 225 14.56 34.08 2.02
CA GLU A 225 13.47 34.21 3.00
C GLU A 225 13.08 35.66 3.33
N LYS A 226 14.01 36.61 3.20
CA LYS A 226 13.75 38.04 3.41
C LYS A 226 13.09 38.68 2.20
N GLU A 227 13.49 38.29 1.01
CA GLU A 227 13.04 38.89 -0.25
C GLU A 227 11.70 38.32 -0.77
N VAL A 228 11.31 37.12 -0.31
CA VAL A 228 10.13 36.40 -0.79
C VAL A 228 9.12 36.16 0.36
N PRO A 229 8.09 37.02 0.49
CA PRO A 229 7.01 36.80 1.45
C PRO A 229 6.14 35.58 1.09
N ILE A 230 5.78 34.77 2.08
CA ILE A 230 4.87 33.61 1.89
C ILE A 230 3.50 34.05 1.34
N THR A 231 3.03 35.24 1.72
CA THR A 231 1.77 35.80 1.20
C THR A 231 1.82 36.04 -0.31
N SER A 232 2.96 36.48 -0.85
CA SER A 232 3.18 36.63 -2.30
C SER A 232 3.29 35.28 -3.01
N LEU A 233 3.72 34.21 -2.33
CA LEU A 233 3.72 32.87 -2.91
C LEU A 233 2.29 32.32 -2.99
N ILE A 234 1.47 32.49 -1.95
CA ILE A 234 0.10 32.01 -1.91
C ILE A 234 -0.76 32.55 -3.06
N THR A 235 -0.54 33.80 -3.49
CA THR A 235 -1.28 34.36 -4.65
C THR A 235 -0.96 33.63 -5.96
N HIS A 236 0.24 33.07 -6.13
CA HIS A 236 0.58 32.28 -7.32
C HIS A 236 -0.19 30.96 -7.41
N LEU A 237 -0.73 30.46 -6.30
CA LEU A 237 -1.59 29.26 -6.28
C LEU A 237 -2.93 29.48 -6.98
N GLN A 238 -3.35 30.74 -7.17
CA GLN A 238 -4.57 31.11 -7.89
C GLN A 238 -4.43 30.95 -9.41
N ASN A 239 -3.22 30.71 -9.93
CA ASN A 239 -2.97 30.48 -11.36
C ASN A 239 -3.43 29.08 -11.80
N THR A 240 -4.73 28.88 -11.92
CA THR A 240 -5.35 27.58 -12.27
C THR A 240 -5.05 27.09 -13.69
N GLN A 241 -4.48 27.93 -14.55
CA GLN A 241 -4.11 27.58 -15.93
C GLN A 241 -2.77 26.85 -16.01
N ASP A 242 -1.92 26.92 -14.97
CA ASP A 242 -0.58 26.35 -14.98
C ASP A 242 -0.27 25.61 -13.68
N SER A 243 -0.51 24.29 -13.69
CA SER A 243 -0.27 23.42 -12.54
C SER A 243 1.20 23.38 -12.11
N LYS A 244 2.17 23.65 -13.01
CA LYS A 244 3.60 23.68 -12.66
C LYS A 244 3.95 24.89 -11.81
N ILE A 245 3.28 26.02 -12.01
CA ILE A 245 3.45 27.19 -11.13
C ILE A 245 2.95 26.84 -9.72
N GLN A 246 1.76 26.24 -9.61
CA GLN A 246 1.21 25.81 -8.32
C GLN A 246 2.15 24.84 -7.60
N GLN A 247 2.67 23.84 -8.33
CA GLN A 247 3.65 22.88 -7.83
C GLN A 247 4.93 23.55 -7.33
N ASN A 248 5.62 24.31 -8.17
CA ASN A 248 6.89 24.97 -7.79
C ASN A 248 6.68 26.00 -6.65
N THR A 249 5.49 26.57 -6.53
CA THR A 249 5.14 27.48 -5.43
C THR A 249 5.07 26.73 -4.11
N ILE A 250 4.37 25.59 -4.05
CA ILE A 250 4.32 24.76 -2.83
C ILE A 250 5.71 24.17 -2.53
N ALA A 251 6.46 23.75 -3.54
CA ALA A 251 7.82 23.24 -3.39
C ALA A 251 8.75 24.28 -2.75
N LEU A 252 8.70 25.54 -3.20
CA LEU A 252 9.43 26.64 -2.58
C LEU A 252 8.96 26.90 -1.12
N ILE A 253 7.66 26.88 -0.85
CA ILE A 253 7.13 27.02 0.52
C ILE A 253 7.67 25.88 1.40
N ASN A 254 7.67 24.64 0.92
CA ASN A 254 8.18 23.46 1.62
C ASN A 254 9.68 23.55 1.88
N ALA A 255 10.47 24.01 0.90
CA ALA A 255 11.90 24.22 1.04
C ALA A 255 12.20 25.27 2.12
N MET A 256 11.52 26.42 2.07
CA MET A 256 11.63 27.48 3.08
C MET A 256 11.21 27.00 4.46
N PHE A 257 10.11 26.24 4.55
CA PHE A 257 9.64 25.67 5.81
C PHE A 257 10.66 24.69 6.38
N SER A 258 11.21 23.80 5.55
CA SER A 258 12.14 22.75 5.99
C SER A 258 13.45 23.31 6.55
N LYS A 259 14.02 24.34 5.90
CA LYS A 259 15.30 24.96 6.29
C LYS A 259 15.17 26.03 7.38
N ALA A 260 13.97 26.53 7.64
CA ALA A 260 13.72 27.56 8.64
C ALA A 260 13.95 27.09 10.10
N ASP A 261 14.27 28.03 10.98
CA ASP A 261 14.25 27.82 12.43
C ASP A 261 12.81 27.67 12.97
N LEU A 262 12.65 27.23 14.23
CA LEU A 262 11.34 26.95 14.82
C LEU A 262 10.42 28.19 14.86
N THR A 263 10.97 29.38 15.11
CA THR A 263 10.20 30.63 15.17
C THR A 263 9.63 30.96 13.79
N ARG A 264 10.46 30.83 12.76
CA ARG A 264 10.07 31.06 11.38
C ARG A 264 9.12 29.99 10.86
N LYS A 265 9.34 28.71 11.18
CA LYS A 265 8.40 27.63 10.87
C LYS A 265 6.99 27.92 11.40
N LYS A 266 6.88 28.40 12.64
CA LYS A 266 5.58 28.83 13.22
C LYS A 266 4.95 30.00 12.44
N MET A 267 5.73 30.98 12.00
CA MET A 267 5.22 32.10 11.19
C MET A 267 4.74 31.65 9.79
N ILE A 268 5.48 30.75 9.14
CA ILE A 268 5.08 30.17 7.85
C ILE A 268 3.77 29.40 8.03
N ALA A 269 3.70 28.51 9.01
CA ALA A 269 2.49 27.76 9.33
C ALA A 269 1.29 28.65 9.64
N ALA A 270 1.45 29.70 10.44
CA ALA A 270 0.38 30.65 10.72
C ALA A 270 -0.13 31.36 9.45
N THR A 271 0.77 31.66 8.50
CA THR A 271 0.41 32.28 7.23
C THR A 271 -0.35 31.29 6.33
N VAL A 272 0.15 30.06 6.20
CA VAL A 272 -0.46 28.99 5.38
C VAL A 272 -1.81 28.54 5.95
N SER A 273 -1.93 28.43 7.27
CA SER A 273 -3.18 28.10 7.96
C SER A 273 -4.15 29.27 8.06
N SER A 274 -3.76 30.49 7.67
CA SER A 274 -4.70 31.61 7.67
C SER A 274 -5.89 31.31 6.75
N LYS A 275 -7.10 31.70 7.17
CA LYS A 275 -8.33 31.48 6.39
C LYS A 275 -8.23 31.82 4.89
N PRO A 276 -7.68 32.98 4.46
CA PRO A 276 -7.55 33.28 3.03
C PRO A 276 -6.59 32.33 2.30
N ALA A 277 -5.45 31.99 2.92
CA ALA A 277 -4.48 31.07 2.32
C ALA A 277 -5.02 29.65 2.21
N ARG A 278 -5.64 29.17 3.29
CA ARG A 278 -6.30 27.86 3.33
C ARG A 278 -7.39 27.74 2.27
N ASN A 279 -8.24 28.77 2.11
CA ASN A 279 -9.26 28.77 1.07
C ASN A 279 -8.64 28.70 -0.33
N ILE A 280 -7.57 29.45 -0.59
CA ILE A 280 -6.86 29.40 -1.89
C ILE A 280 -6.28 28.01 -2.15
N ILE A 281 -5.60 27.41 -1.16
CA ILE A 281 -5.02 26.06 -1.26
C ILE A 281 -6.14 25.04 -1.50
N TYR A 282 -7.23 25.12 -0.73
CA TYR A 282 -8.31 24.17 -0.84
C TYR A 282 -9.05 24.32 -2.17
N GLU A 283 -9.52 25.51 -2.55
CA GLU A 283 -10.31 25.71 -3.78
C GLU A 283 -9.50 25.45 -5.05
N ASN A 284 -8.24 25.90 -5.12
CA ASN A 284 -7.45 25.86 -6.35
C ASN A 284 -6.61 24.59 -6.52
N LEU A 285 -6.28 23.88 -5.43
CA LEU A 285 -5.48 22.65 -5.49
C LEU A 285 -6.33 21.42 -5.18
N ILE A 286 -7.02 21.41 -4.03
CA ILE A 286 -7.68 20.21 -3.49
C ILE A 286 -9.08 20.00 -4.08
N GLY A 287 -9.88 21.07 -4.12
CA GLY A 287 -11.27 21.12 -4.57
C GLY A 287 -11.42 21.27 -6.09
N ALA A 288 -10.38 21.72 -6.79
CA ALA A 288 -10.35 21.78 -8.27
C ALA A 288 -10.59 20.41 -8.92
N SER A 289 -10.23 19.31 -8.23
CA SER A 289 -10.52 17.92 -8.62
C SER A 289 -12.01 17.58 -8.71
N GLU A 290 -12.92 18.41 -8.16
CA GLU A 290 -14.37 18.13 -8.12
C GLU A 290 -15.12 18.60 -9.37
N PHE A 291 -14.57 19.55 -10.12
CA PHE A 291 -15.25 20.18 -11.26
C PHE A 291 -14.75 19.70 -12.63
N SER A 292 -13.65 18.94 -12.70
CA SER A 292 -13.21 18.30 -13.94
C SER A 292 -13.99 17.00 -14.18
N LYS A 293 -15.07 17.09 -14.96
CA LYS A 293 -15.89 15.93 -15.36
C LYS A 293 -15.18 14.94 -16.28
N ASN A 294 -13.93 15.19 -16.70
CA ASN A 294 -13.24 14.48 -17.78
C ASN A 294 -11.80 14.05 -17.45
N THR A 295 -11.47 13.75 -16.20
CA THR A 295 -10.18 13.11 -15.89
C THR A 295 -10.37 12.01 -14.86
N THR A 296 -9.74 10.86 -15.12
CA THR A 296 -9.55 9.73 -14.20
C THR A 296 -9.06 10.20 -12.82
N LYS A 297 -9.09 9.33 -11.81
CA LYS A 297 -8.66 9.56 -10.40
C LYS A 297 -7.26 10.21 -10.18
N GLU A 298 -6.54 10.60 -11.22
CA GLU A 298 -5.28 11.36 -11.27
C GLU A 298 -5.52 12.88 -11.36
N ALA A 299 -6.45 13.43 -10.57
CA ALA A 299 -6.88 14.83 -10.72
C ALA A 299 -5.88 15.87 -10.17
N LEU A 300 -4.94 15.45 -9.30
CA LEU A 300 -3.69 16.17 -9.02
C LEU A 300 -2.55 15.37 -9.66
N GLY A 301 -1.64 16.03 -10.38
CA GLY A 301 -0.40 15.36 -10.79
C GLY A 301 0.34 14.79 -9.58
N THR A 302 1.00 13.64 -9.75
CA THR A 302 1.73 12.90 -8.68
C THR A 302 2.65 13.81 -7.88
N GLU A 303 3.32 14.73 -8.56
CA GLU A 303 4.24 15.68 -7.95
C GLU A 303 3.53 16.73 -7.08
N LEU A 304 2.39 17.27 -7.51
CA LEU A 304 1.63 18.21 -6.66
C LEU A 304 1.07 17.52 -5.42
N ALA A 305 0.64 16.25 -5.55
CA ALA A 305 0.22 15.44 -4.41
C ALA A 305 1.37 15.20 -3.43
N HIS A 306 2.58 14.92 -3.93
CA HIS A 306 3.79 14.84 -3.12
C HIS A 306 4.07 16.15 -2.38
N GLN A 307 3.99 17.29 -3.06
CA GLN A 307 4.22 18.59 -2.43
C GLN A 307 3.19 18.92 -1.32
N LEU A 308 1.93 18.52 -1.48
CA LEU A 308 0.91 18.65 -0.41
C LEU A 308 1.15 17.69 0.76
N TYR A 309 1.63 16.46 0.47
CA TYR A 309 2.07 15.53 1.49
C TYR A 309 3.22 16.11 2.33
N VAL A 310 4.26 16.62 1.67
CA VAL A 310 5.40 17.26 2.35
C VAL A 310 4.93 18.43 3.22
N LEU A 311 4.06 19.30 2.68
CA LEU A 311 3.51 20.42 3.43
C LEU A 311 2.75 19.95 4.68
N GLN A 312 1.89 18.93 4.56
CA GLN A 312 1.16 18.37 5.69
C GLN A 312 2.12 17.80 6.74
N THR A 313 3.14 17.03 6.33
CA THR A 313 4.13 16.44 7.24
C THR A 313 4.90 17.52 8.00
N LEU A 314 5.32 18.59 7.32
CA LEU A 314 6.00 19.73 7.96
C LEU A 314 5.09 20.47 8.95
N MET A 315 3.82 20.65 8.60
CA MET A 315 2.82 21.24 9.49
C MET A 315 2.57 20.39 10.73
N LEU A 316 2.43 19.07 10.58
CA LEU A 316 2.29 18.12 11.69
C LEU A 316 3.56 18.06 12.55
N GLY A 317 4.74 18.17 11.94
CA GLY A 317 6.03 18.22 12.65
C GLY A 317 6.14 19.38 13.64
N LEU A 318 5.33 20.44 13.52
CA LEU A 318 5.26 21.51 14.53
C LEU A 318 4.69 21.07 15.87
N LEU A 319 3.97 19.95 15.91
CA LEU A 319 3.43 19.36 17.13
C LEU A 319 4.48 18.55 17.89
N GLU A 320 5.56 18.11 17.23
CA GLU A 320 6.59 17.25 17.80
C GLU A 320 7.23 17.82 19.07
N PRO A 321 7.60 19.11 19.17
CA PRO A 321 8.18 19.66 20.40
C PRO A 321 7.24 19.52 21.61
N ARG A 322 5.93 19.76 21.42
CA ARG A 322 4.92 19.59 22.48
C ARG A 322 4.67 18.10 22.77
N MET A 323 4.68 17.26 21.74
CA MET A 323 4.56 15.80 21.87
C MET A 323 5.70 15.20 22.70
N ARG A 324 6.91 15.73 22.55
CA ARG A 324 8.13 15.26 23.24
C ARG A 324 8.38 15.93 24.59
N GLN A 325 7.70 17.03 24.89
CA GLN A 325 7.88 17.75 26.15
C GLN A 325 7.11 17.06 27.28
N ARG A 326 7.84 16.65 28.32
CA ARG A 326 7.26 16.16 29.59
C ARG A 326 6.68 17.34 30.38
N ALA A 327 5.61 17.09 31.13
CA ALA A 327 5.06 18.12 32.01
C ALA A 327 5.95 18.31 33.25
N ASP A 328 6.31 19.55 33.54
CA ASP A 328 7.01 19.89 34.77
C ASP A 328 5.99 20.29 35.85
N SER A 329 6.04 19.62 37.01
CA SER A 329 5.19 19.96 38.16
C SER A 329 5.36 21.41 38.63
N GLN A 330 6.48 22.07 38.33
CA GLN A 330 6.76 23.46 38.64
C GLN A 330 6.32 24.45 37.54
N GLU A 331 5.96 23.97 36.34
CA GLU A 331 5.51 24.82 35.24
C GLU A 331 4.09 25.33 35.49
N GLN A 332 3.98 26.64 35.73
CA GLN A 332 2.71 27.28 36.08
C GLN A 332 1.65 27.14 34.97
N GLU A 333 2.04 27.23 33.69
CA GLU A 333 1.10 27.12 32.57
C GLU A 333 0.38 25.76 32.57
N SER A 334 1.12 24.66 32.66
CA SER A 334 0.55 23.30 32.67
C SER A 334 -0.37 23.07 33.88
N GLN A 335 0.01 23.60 35.05
CA GLN A 335 -0.83 23.56 36.25
C GLN A 335 -2.13 24.37 36.08
N GLU A 336 -2.08 25.52 35.42
CA GLU A 336 -3.26 26.34 35.11
C GLU A 336 -4.21 25.63 34.14
N LYS A 337 -3.68 24.95 33.10
CA LYS A 337 -4.50 24.15 32.17
C LYS A 337 -5.27 23.04 32.89
N ILE A 338 -4.63 22.32 33.81
CA ILE A 338 -5.29 21.26 34.60
C ILE A 338 -6.37 21.84 35.52
N LYS A 339 -6.11 22.98 36.16
CA LYS A 339 -7.11 23.68 36.99
C LYS A 339 -8.33 24.10 36.16
N GLU A 340 -8.09 24.60 34.95
CA GLU A 340 -9.15 25.02 34.04
C GLU A 340 -10.00 23.83 33.56
N LEU A 341 -9.38 22.70 33.22
CA LEU A 341 -10.10 21.45 32.89
C LEU A 341 -11.07 21.05 33.99
N ARG A 342 -10.60 21.06 35.24
CA ARG A 342 -11.43 20.74 36.41
C ARG A 342 -12.55 21.75 36.60
N LYS A 343 -12.25 23.04 36.47
CA LYS A 343 -13.23 24.12 36.63
C LYS A 343 -14.38 23.97 35.64
N ILE A 344 -14.07 23.78 34.35
CA ILE A 344 -15.09 23.62 33.30
C ILE A 344 -15.97 22.40 33.59
N ALA A 345 -15.39 21.28 34.05
CA ALA A 345 -16.12 20.04 34.29
C ALA A 345 -17.09 20.08 35.49
N PHE A 346 -16.75 20.81 36.56
CA PHE A 346 -17.46 20.69 37.86
C PHE A 346 -17.98 22.00 38.45
N GLU A 347 -17.57 23.16 37.93
CA GLU A 347 -17.93 24.48 38.49
C GLU A 347 -18.89 25.27 37.59
N ASN A 348 -19.38 24.69 36.49
CA ASN A 348 -20.25 25.37 35.53
C ASN A 348 -21.74 25.46 35.94
N ASP A 349 -22.14 24.90 37.10
CA ASP A 349 -23.50 25.02 37.61
C ASP A 349 -23.69 26.27 38.49
N ASN A 350 -24.52 27.18 37.99
CA ASN A 350 -25.06 28.37 38.66
C ASN A 350 -25.68 28.04 40.03
N ASN A 351 -24.89 28.04 41.10
CA ASN A 351 -25.41 28.14 42.45
C ASN A 351 -24.68 29.27 43.20
N PRO A 352 -25.15 30.53 43.11
CA PRO A 352 -24.47 31.70 43.69
C PRO A 352 -24.46 31.73 45.23
N ASN A 353 -25.01 30.70 45.90
CA ASN A 353 -25.09 30.62 47.36
C ASN A 353 -23.91 29.87 48.04
N ILE A 354 -22.85 29.54 47.31
CA ILE A 354 -21.64 28.92 47.89
C ILE A 354 -20.38 29.78 47.62
N GLU A 355 -20.52 31.11 47.54
CA GLU A 355 -19.36 32.02 47.44
C GLU A 355 -18.87 32.57 48.78
N VAL A 356 -19.52 32.22 49.90
CA VAL A 356 -19.04 32.67 51.20
C VAL A 356 -18.59 31.47 52.02
N THR A 357 -17.32 31.53 52.41
CA THR A 357 -16.60 30.71 53.40
C THR A 357 -15.86 29.45 52.91
N MET A 358 -14.53 29.59 52.92
CA MET A 358 -13.49 28.57 53.15
C MET A 358 -12.85 27.91 51.93
N ARG A 359 -11.51 28.00 51.93
CA ARG A 359 -10.56 27.16 51.18
C ARG A 359 -11.06 25.71 51.20
N ARG A 360 -11.55 25.18 50.07
CA ARG A 360 -11.87 23.75 49.97
C ARG A 360 -10.60 22.95 50.35
N PRO A 361 -10.69 21.97 51.25
CA PRO A 361 -9.52 21.19 51.67
C PRO A 361 -8.92 20.45 50.47
N VAL A 362 -7.59 20.28 50.45
CA VAL A 362 -6.80 19.62 49.38
C VAL A 362 -7.38 18.25 48.99
N GLY A 363 -7.98 17.53 49.94
CA GLY A 363 -8.67 16.25 49.70
C GLY A 363 -9.95 16.32 48.86
N SER A 364 -10.51 17.51 48.60
CA SER A 364 -11.62 17.69 47.65
C SER A 364 -11.15 17.65 46.20
N TYR A 365 -9.95 18.17 45.91
CA TYR A 365 -9.42 18.25 44.54
C TYR A 365 -8.97 16.88 44.02
N SER A 366 -8.40 16.04 44.88
CA SER A 366 -7.98 14.69 44.49
C SER A 366 -9.17 13.82 44.04
N LYS A 367 -10.34 14.00 44.65
CA LYS A 367 -11.58 13.33 44.21
C LYS A 367 -12.04 13.81 42.84
N ASP A 368 -11.89 15.10 42.54
CA ASP A 368 -12.22 15.66 41.23
C ASP A 368 -11.28 15.12 40.14
N PHE A 369 -9.99 14.99 40.42
CA PHE A 369 -9.02 14.42 39.49
C PHE A 369 -9.22 12.91 39.26
N LYS A 370 -9.63 12.18 40.31
CA LYS A 370 -10.10 10.79 40.15
C LYS A 370 -11.31 10.72 39.23
N LYS A 371 -12.30 11.59 39.44
CA LYS A 371 -13.51 11.67 38.58
C LYS A 371 -13.21 12.06 37.14
N LEU A 372 -12.14 12.83 36.90
CA LEU A 372 -11.63 13.11 35.55
C LEU A 372 -10.91 11.91 34.91
N GLY A 373 -10.66 10.84 35.65
CA GLY A 373 -10.04 9.61 35.12
C GLY A 373 -8.53 9.72 34.90
N PHE A 374 -7.82 10.55 35.68
CA PHE A 374 -6.35 10.54 35.70
C PHE A 374 -5.82 9.31 36.44
N LYS A 375 -4.67 8.77 35.99
CA LYS A 375 -3.94 7.68 36.66
C LYS A 375 -3.41 8.16 38.01
N CYS A 376 -2.84 9.37 38.08
CA CYS A 376 -2.37 9.96 39.33
C CYS A 376 -3.43 10.90 39.95
N GLU A 377 -4.18 10.41 40.94
CA GLU A 377 -5.25 11.18 41.61
C GLU A 377 -4.74 12.37 42.44
N ILE A 378 -3.48 12.33 42.87
CA ILE A 378 -2.88 13.34 43.77
C ILE A 378 -2.18 14.43 42.96
N ASP A 379 -1.53 14.05 41.86
CA ASP A 379 -0.75 14.95 41.02
C ASP A 379 -0.94 14.60 39.53
N PRO A 380 -2.06 15.00 38.92
CA PRO A 380 -2.44 14.61 37.56
C PRO A 380 -1.44 15.07 36.50
N ILE A 381 -0.56 16.03 36.81
CA ILE A 381 0.49 16.47 35.89
C ILE A 381 1.45 15.33 35.52
N LYS A 382 1.61 14.34 36.41
CA LYS A 382 2.50 13.19 36.19
C LYS A 382 2.04 12.28 35.06
N ASP A 383 0.75 12.30 34.71
CA ASP A 383 0.22 11.52 33.59
C ASP A 383 0.80 11.98 32.24
N PHE A 384 1.25 13.24 32.17
CA PHE A 384 1.86 13.86 31.00
C PHE A 384 3.40 13.77 30.99
N ASN A 385 3.99 12.96 31.88
CA ASN A 385 5.42 12.60 31.82
C ASN A 385 5.72 11.51 30.80
N GLU A 386 4.70 10.72 30.42
CA GLU A 386 4.81 9.74 29.35
C GLU A 386 4.94 10.46 28.00
N VAL A 387 6.00 10.15 27.27
CA VAL A 387 6.31 10.76 25.96
C VAL A 387 6.57 9.62 24.96
N PRO A 388 5.86 9.59 23.83
CA PRO A 388 4.69 10.41 23.47
C PRO A 388 3.44 10.12 24.36
N PRO A 389 2.48 11.05 24.48
CA PRO A 389 2.38 12.34 23.78
C PRO A 389 2.73 13.58 24.64
N GLY A 390 3.23 13.39 25.87
CA GLY A 390 3.63 14.51 26.74
C GLY A 390 2.51 15.54 26.97
N ILE A 391 2.88 16.80 26.98
CA ILE A 391 1.93 17.92 27.20
C ILE A 391 1.03 18.23 26.00
N LEU A 392 1.26 17.65 24.82
CA LEU A 392 0.34 17.80 23.69
C LEU A 392 -1.06 17.25 24.04
N ALA A 393 -1.12 16.17 24.83
CA ALA A 393 -2.40 15.66 25.31
C ALA A 393 -3.15 16.68 26.17
N LEU A 394 -2.44 17.40 27.04
CA LEU A 394 -3.03 18.45 27.87
C LEU A 394 -3.57 19.61 27.02
N ASP A 395 -2.90 19.97 25.93
CA ASP A 395 -3.38 20.99 25.00
C ASP A 395 -4.67 20.56 24.29
N CYS A 396 -4.72 19.32 23.79
CA CYS A 396 -5.91 18.77 23.14
C CYS A 396 -7.10 18.66 24.10
N MET A 397 -6.86 18.19 25.34
CA MET A 397 -7.90 18.13 26.37
C MET A 397 -8.47 19.52 26.69
N LEU A 398 -7.59 20.52 26.85
CA LEU A 398 -8.03 21.88 27.15
C LEU A 398 -8.77 22.51 25.97
N TYR A 399 -8.30 22.25 24.74
CA TYR A 399 -8.99 22.68 23.53
C TYR A 399 -10.42 22.11 23.51
N PHE A 400 -10.58 20.80 23.73
CA PHE A 400 -11.90 20.18 23.80
C PHE A 400 -12.79 20.80 24.88
N ALA A 401 -12.26 21.02 26.09
CA ALA A 401 -13.02 21.63 27.19
C ALA A 401 -13.45 23.07 26.89
N LYS A 402 -12.63 23.86 26.19
CA LYS A 402 -12.94 25.27 25.88
C LYS A 402 -13.88 25.45 24.69
N TYR A 403 -13.70 24.67 23.64
CA TYR A 403 -14.45 24.83 22.38
C TYR A 403 -15.71 23.95 22.34
N TYR A 404 -15.73 22.84 23.07
CA TYR A 404 -16.86 21.92 23.18
C TYR A 404 -17.23 21.61 24.65
N PRO A 405 -17.53 22.63 25.47
CA PRO A 405 -17.72 22.47 26.91
C PRO A 405 -18.87 21.52 27.27
N ASP A 406 -19.95 21.51 26.48
CA ASP A 406 -21.11 20.65 26.71
C ASP A 406 -20.76 19.16 26.49
N ASP A 407 -20.09 18.84 25.38
CA ASP A 407 -19.66 17.47 25.08
C ASP A 407 -18.59 17.00 26.07
N TYR A 408 -17.64 17.87 26.43
CA TYR A 408 -16.63 17.61 27.45
C TYR A 408 -17.26 17.29 28.80
N THR A 409 -18.13 18.18 29.30
CA THR A 409 -18.80 18.02 30.59
C THR A 409 -19.66 16.77 30.60
N LYS A 410 -20.38 16.50 29.51
CA LYS A 410 -21.16 15.27 29.35
C LYS A 410 -20.30 14.01 29.48
N ILE A 411 -19.17 13.92 28.77
CA ILE A 411 -18.27 12.76 28.85
C ILE A 411 -17.72 12.59 30.28
N VAL A 412 -17.30 13.67 30.94
CA VAL A 412 -16.75 13.61 32.30
C VAL A 412 -17.83 13.21 33.32
N LEU A 413 -19.01 13.83 33.27
CA LEU A 413 -20.08 13.58 34.25
C LEU A 413 -20.75 12.21 34.05
N GLU A 414 -20.94 11.76 32.82
CA GLU A 414 -21.50 10.42 32.54
C GLU A 414 -20.62 9.29 33.10
N ASN A 415 -19.30 9.47 33.08
CA ASN A 415 -18.36 8.46 33.56
C ASN A 415 -18.02 8.62 35.05
N SER A 416 -18.03 9.84 35.60
CA SER A 416 -17.72 10.08 37.03
C SER A 416 -18.88 9.79 37.98
N CYS A 417 -20.13 9.79 37.48
CA CYS A 417 -21.32 9.43 38.26
C CYS A 417 -21.65 7.93 38.20
N ARG A 418 -20.91 7.15 37.39
CA ARG A 418 -21.03 5.70 37.36
C ARG A 418 -20.29 5.10 38.54
N ALA A 419 -20.93 4.18 39.24
CA ALA A 419 -20.35 3.44 40.35
C ALA A 419 -20.04 1.97 39.98
N ASP A 420 -20.13 1.64 38.69
CA ASP A 420 -19.84 0.32 38.14
C ASP A 420 -18.45 0.25 37.49
N GLU A 421 -17.98 -0.95 37.16
CA GLU A 421 -16.65 -1.20 36.57
C GLU A 421 -16.51 -0.70 35.12
N HIS A 422 -17.56 -0.06 34.58
CA HIS A 422 -17.68 0.37 33.20
C HIS A 422 -17.41 1.88 32.99
N GLU A 423 -16.79 2.54 33.97
CA GLU A 423 -16.35 3.93 33.83
C GLU A 423 -15.23 4.05 32.77
N CYS A 424 -15.37 5.01 31.85
CA CYS A 424 -14.33 5.35 30.88
C CYS A 424 -13.46 6.48 31.47
N PRO A 425 -12.17 6.24 31.78
CA PRO A 425 -11.32 7.23 32.43
C PRO A 425 -10.83 8.30 31.44
N PHE A 426 -11.50 9.45 31.39
CA PHE A 426 -11.27 10.51 30.39
C PHE A 426 -9.79 10.93 30.27
N GLY A 427 -9.10 11.19 31.39
CA GLY A 427 -7.68 11.56 31.40
C GLY A 427 -6.79 10.50 30.75
N LYS A 428 -6.88 9.25 31.22
CA LYS A 428 -6.11 8.12 30.68
C LYS A 428 -6.41 7.86 29.20
N THR A 429 -7.68 7.88 28.79
CA THR A 429 -8.07 7.65 27.38
C THR A 429 -7.67 8.79 26.47
N SER A 430 -7.65 10.04 26.96
CA SER A 430 -7.23 11.20 26.18
C SER A 430 -5.73 11.15 25.87
N VAL A 431 -4.91 10.83 26.86
CA VAL A 431 -3.45 10.65 26.66
C VAL A 431 -3.17 9.54 25.64
N GLU A 432 -3.82 8.39 25.79
CA GLU A 432 -3.67 7.28 24.83
C GLU A 432 -4.15 7.66 23.42
N LEU A 433 -5.29 8.35 23.30
CA LEU A 433 -5.83 8.75 22.00
C LEU A 433 -4.88 9.71 21.27
N VAL A 434 -4.31 10.70 21.96
CA VAL A 434 -3.36 11.64 21.32
C VAL A 434 -2.10 10.90 20.85
N LYS A 435 -1.61 9.94 21.64
CA LYS A 435 -0.51 9.06 21.22
C LYS A 435 -0.86 8.29 19.93
N GLN A 436 -2.04 7.68 19.88
CA GLN A 436 -2.51 7.00 18.66
C GLN A 436 -2.64 7.93 17.45
N LEU A 437 -3.16 9.14 17.64
CA LEU A 437 -3.27 10.12 16.57
C LEU A 437 -1.88 10.54 16.06
N CYS A 438 -0.91 10.73 16.96
CA CYS A 438 0.48 10.99 16.59
C CYS A 438 1.06 9.83 15.77
N ASP A 439 0.83 8.58 16.18
CA ASP A 439 1.34 7.40 15.49
C ASP A 439 0.68 7.20 14.11
N ILE A 440 -0.65 7.35 14.01
CA ILE A 440 -1.39 7.20 12.74
C ILE A 440 -0.99 8.28 11.73
N LEU A 441 -0.71 9.50 12.21
CA LEU A 441 -0.38 10.64 11.37
C LEU A 441 1.13 10.84 11.18
N HIS A 442 1.96 9.95 11.74
CA HIS A 442 3.42 10.03 11.64
C HIS A 442 3.98 11.39 12.12
N VAL A 443 3.47 11.89 13.25
CA VAL A 443 3.85 13.20 13.79
C VAL A 443 5.32 13.21 14.21
N GLY A 444 6.11 14.08 13.56
CA GLY A 444 7.55 14.22 13.82
C GLY A 444 8.44 13.43 12.85
N ASP A 445 7.87 12.55 12.02
CA ASP A 445 8.64 11.88 10.99
C ASP A 445 9.00 12.86 9.86
N PRO A 446 10.22 12.80 9.30
CA PRO A 446 10.58 13.62 8.15
C PRO A 446 9.78 13.16 6.90
N PRO A 447 9.51 14.08 5.95
CA PRO A 447 8.81 13.72 4.72
C PRO A 447 9.60 12.69 3.91
N SER A 448 8.92 11.64 3.43
CA SER A 448 9.47 10.66 2.49
C SER A 448 9.54 11.21 1.07
N GLU A 449 10.61 10.92 0.34
CA GLU A 449 10.81 11.33 -1.07
C GLU A 449 9.73 10.81 -2.02
N GLN A 450 9.05 9.70 -1.66
CA GLN A 450 8.02 9.07 -2.49
C GLN A 450 6.61 9.21 -1.90
N GLY A 451 6.46 9.90 -0.77
CA GLY A 451 5.17 10.03 -0.10
C GLY A 451 4.20 10.90 -0.90
N GLN A 452 2.99 10.40 -1.16
CA GLN A 452 1.96 11.13 -1.92
C GLN A 452 0.62 11.20 -1.18
N THR A 453 0.48 10.45 -0.08
CA THR A 453 -0.77 10.33 0.66
C THR A 453 -0.88 11.45 1.70
N TYR A 454 -1.73 12.42 1.44
CA TYR A 454 -2.10 13.46 2.39
C TYR A 454 -3.59 13.37 2.75
N HIS A 455 -3.99 14.05 3.82
CA HIS A 455 -5.35 14.08 4.34
C HIS A 455 -5.98 15.45 4.11
N PRO A 456 -6.87 15.60 3.10
CA PRO A 456 -7.47 16.89 2.73
C PRO A 456 -8.14 17.65 3.88
N LEU A 457 -8.69 16.93 4.88
CA LEU A 457 -9.33 17.53 6.04
C LEU A 457 -8.41 18.48 6.84
N PHE A 458 -7.09 18.27 6.82
CA PHE A 458 -6.14 19.13 7.53
C PHE A 458 -6.04 20.53 6.92
N PHE A 459 -6.49 20.69 5.68
CA PHE A 459 -6.58 21.97 4.99
C PHE A 459 -7.97 22.59 5.08
N THR A 460 -8.80 22.20 6.06
CA THR A 460 -10.17 22.74 6.24
C THR A 460 -10.40 23.53 7.53
N HIS A 461 -9.47 23.48 8.48
CA HIS A 461 -9.62 24.11 9.80
C HIS A 461 -8.32 24.81 10.26
N ASP A 462 -8.42 25.70 11.24
CA ASP A 462 -7.25 26.39 11.85
C ASP A 462 -6.45 25.44 12.76
N HIS A 463 -7.18 24.59 13.50
CA HIS A 463 -6.68 23.61 14.47
C HIS A 463 -7.12 22.18 14.11
N PRO A 464 -6.71 21.64 12.95
CA PRO A 464 -7.25 20.38 12.45
C PRO A 464 -6.91 19.15 13.31
N PHE A 465 -5.76 19.16 14.00
CA PHE A 465 -5.36 18.05 14.87
C PHE A 465 -6.20 18.00 16.15
N GLU A 466 -6.44 19.17 16.77
CA GLU A 466 -7.27 19.29 17.95
C GLU A 466 -8.74 18.98 17.65
N GLU A 467 -9.26 19.43 16.50
CA GLU A 467 -10.60 19.03 16.03
C GLU A 467 -10.72 17.52 15.80
N LEU A 468 -9.69 16.91 15.22
CA LEU A 468 -9.64 15.46 15.04
C LEU A 468 -9.69 14.73 16.39
N PHE A 469 -8.95 15.21 17.39
CA PHE A 469 -9.03 14.72 18.77
C PHE A 469 -10.45 14.84 19.34
N CYS A 470 -11.09 16.00 19.22
CA CYS A 470 -12.46 16.23 19.72
C CYS A 470 -13.47 15.24 19.11
N ILE A 471 -13.34 14.94 17.81
CA ILE A 471 -14.19 13.93 17.16
C ILE A 471 -13.88 12.53 17.71
N CYS A 472 -12.60 12.17 17.80
CA CYS A 472 -12.18 10.82 18.16
C CYS A 472 -12.43 10.50 19.65
N ILE A 473 -12.35 11.47 20.58
CA ILE A 473 -12.61 11.22 22.00
C ILE A 473 -14.09 10.91 22.27
N VAL A 474 -15.00 11.53 21.50
CA VAL A 474 -16.43 11.20 21.54
C VAL A 474 -16.66 9.79 21.00
N VAL A 475 -16.01 9.41 19.90
CA VAL A 475 -16.07 8.05 19.34
C VAL A 475 -15.48 7.02 20.31
N LEU A 476 -14.37 7.32 20.96
CA LEU A 476 -13.74 6.44 21.95
C LEU A 476 -14.73 6.14 23.09
N ASN A 477 -15.35 7.17 23.67
CA ASN A 477 -16.35 6.99 24.74
C ASN A 477 -17.58 6.20 24.25
N LYS A 478 -17.98 6.36 22.98
CA LYS A 478 -19.06 5.58 22.36
C LYS A 478 -18.65 4.11 22.21
N THR A 479 -17.50 3.82 21.62
CA THR A 479 -16.97 2.46 21.43
C THR A 479 -16.77 1.75 22.77
N TRP A 480 -16.26 2.43 23.79
CA TRP A 480 -16.16 1.91 25.16
C TRP A 480 -17.51 1.39 25.68
N LYS A 481 -18.58 2.17 25.49
CA LYS A 481 -19.95 1.78 25.89
C LYS A 481 -20.52 0.66 25.03
N GLU A 482 -20.29 0.67 23.71
CA GLU A 482 -20.73 -0.39 22.80
C GLU A 482 -20.12 -1.74 23.17
N MET A 483 -18.85 -1.74 23.58
CA MET A 483 -18.12 -2.93 24.02
C MET A 483 -18.49 -3.35 25.46
N ARG A 484 -19.23 -2.52 26.21
CA ARG A 484 -19.42 -2.67 27.68
C ARG A 484 -18.09 -2.91 28.39
N ALA A 485 -17.08 -2.16 27.98
CA ALA A 485 -15.70 -2.38 28.41
C ALA A 485 -15.50 -2.03 29.89
N THR A 486 -14.50 -2.67 30.48
CA THR A 486 -13.93 -2.29 31.78
C THR A 486 -12.50 -1.78 31.58
N ILE A 487 -11.83 -1.37 32.66
CA ILE A 487 -10.42 -0.94 32.63
C ILE A 487 -9.50 -2.06 32.09
N GLU A 488 -9.85 -3.33 32.25
CA GLU A 488 -9.07 -4.47 31.74
C GLU A 488 -9.13 -4.57 30.21
N ASP A 489 -10.23 -4.13 29.59
CA ASP A 489 -10.41 -4.13 28.14
C ASP A 489 -9.79 -2.91 27.46
N PHE A 490 -9.12 -2.02 28.21
CA PHE A 490 -8.58 -0.76 27.71
C PHE A 490 -7.76 -0.92 26.42
N ILE A 491 -6.86 -1.92 26.36
CA ILE A 491 -6.03 -2.18 25.18
C ILE A 491 -6.88 -2.59 23.98
N LYS A 492 -7.92 -3.41 24.19
CA LYS A 492 -8.81 -3.86 23.11
C LYS A 492 -9.63 -2.69 22.56
N VAL A 493 -10.21 -1.86 23.45
CA VAL A 493 -10.95 -0.66 23.04
C VAL A 493 -10.03 0.29 22.26
N SER A 494 -8.82 0.51 22.78
CA SER A 494 -7.78 1.32 22.13
C SER A 494 -7.48 0.80 20.72
N SER A 495 -7.35 -0.51 20.53
CA SER A 495 -7.14 -1.13 19.21
C SER A 495 -8.32 -0.95 18.26
N VAL A 496 -9.56 -1.10 18.73
CA VAL A 496 -10.76 -0.88 17.91
C VAL A 496 -10.84 0.58 17.46
N VAL A 497 -10.59 1.52 18.37
CA VAL A 497 -10.61 2.95 18.06
C VAL A 497 -9.52 3.33 17.07
N ARG A 498 -8.31 2.78 17.21
CA ARG A 498 -7.23 2.93 16.23
C ARG A 498 -7.69 2.51 14.83
N GLU A 499 -8.33 1.36 14.72
CA GLU A 499 -8.85 0.84 13.46
C GLU A 499 -9.97 1.72 12.88
N GLN A 500 -10.89 2.20 13.70
CA GLN A 500 -11.94 3.14 13.31
C GLN A 500 -11.34 4.41 12.71
N ILE A 501 -10.31 4.98 13.34
CA ILE A 501 -9.63 6.20 12.89
C ILE A 501 -8.86 5.92 11.59
N SER A 502 -8.03 4.87 11.56
CA SER A 502 -7.22 4.52 10.39
C SER A 502 -8.08 4.26 9.15
N ARG A 503 -9.20 3.53 9.27
CA ARG A 503 -10.13 3.30 8.16
C ARG A 503 -10.88 4.56 7.75
N ALA A 504 -11.28 5.40 8.70
CA ALA A 504 -11.95 6.67 8.40
C ALA A 504 -11.01 7.63 7.65
N LEU A 505 -9.73 7.71 8.04
CA LEU A 505 -8.72 8.52 7.35
C LEU A 505 -8.33 7.94 5.98
N SER A 506 -8.26 6.61 5.86
CA SER A 506 -7.98 5.92 4.58
C SER A 506 -9.06 6.18 3.51
N ALA A 507 -10.28 6.51 3.92
CA ALA A 507 -11.33 6.97 3.01
C ALA A 507 -11.10 8.40 2.47
N SER A 508 -10.00 9.06 2.86
CA SER A 508 -9.59 10.42 2.46
C SER A 508 -10.74 11.46 2.55
N PRO A 509 -11.34 11.66 3.74
CA PRO A 509 -12.46 12.57 3.88
C PRO A 509 -12.03 14.02 3.61
N LYS A 510 -12.80 14.71 2.76
CA LYS A 510 -12.55 16.09 2.33
C LYS A 510 -13.05 17.15 3.33
N GLY A 511 -12.83 16.92 4.61
CA GLY A 511 -13.28 17.82 5.69
C GLY A 511 -13.70 17.08 6.96
N LEU A 512 -13.69 17.81 8.08
CA LEU A 512 -13.97 17.26 9.41
C LEU A 512 -15.39 16.70 9.55
N ASP A 513 -16.40 17.29 8.91
CA ASP A 513 -17.78 16.76 8.93
C ASP A 513 -17.91 15.41 8.22
N LYS A 514 -17.24 15.25 7.07
CA LYS A 514 -17.21 13.98 6.33
C LYS A 514 -16.48 12.91 7.13
N PHE A 515 -15.37 13.28 7.78
CA PHE A 515 -14.67 12.39 8.71
C PHE A 515 -15.60 11.98 9.86
N ARG A 516 -16.26 12.94 10.52
CA ARG A 516 -17.23 12.71 11.61
C ARG A 516 -18.35 11.77 11.18
N GLN A 517 -18.92 11.94 9.99
CA GLN A 517 -19.94 11.02 9.46
C GLN A 517 -19.38 9.62 9.24
N LYS A 518 -18.20 9.50 8.62
CA LYS A 518 -17.59 8.20 8.30
C LYS A 518 -17.21 7.42 9.55
N ILE A 519 -16.53 8.04 10.51
CA ILE A 519 -16.10 7.36 11.74
C ILE A 519 -17.30 6.94 12.59
N ASN A 520 -18.39 7.71 12.59
CA ASN A 520 -19.62 7.33 13.31
C ASN A 520 -20.36 6.13 12.70
N GLN A 521 -20.16 5.84 11.42
CA GLN A 521 -20.68 4.64 10.75
C GLN A 521 -19.87 3.39 11.12
N LEU A 522 -18.57 3.56 11.42
CA LEU A 522 -17.68 2.47 11.81
C LEU A 522 -17.88 2.10 13.30
N THR A 523 -19.09 1.66 13.66
CA THR A 523 -19.40 1.19 15.03
C THR A 523 -18.59 -0.07 15.39
N TYR A 524 -18.54 -0.45 16.67
CA TYR A 524 -17.88 -1.69 17.09
C TYR A 524 -18.43 -2.93 16.35
N ALA A 525 -19.75 -2.98 16.14
CA ALA A 525 -20.39 -4.06 15.39
C ALA A 525 -19.92 -4.10 13.92
N GLU A 526 -19.82 -2.94 13.27
CA GLU A 526 -19.33 -2.82 11.89
C GLU A 526 -17.87 -3.25 11.78
N ILE A 527 -17.00 -2.79 12.70
CA ILE A 527 -15.58 -3.20 12.73
C ILE A 527 -15.45 -4.72 12.90
N THR A 528 -16.25 -5.30 13.79
CA THR A 528 -16.25 -6.76 14.01
C THR A 528 -16.69 -7.52 12.76
N GLN A 529 -17.73 -7.03 12.06
CA GLN A 529 -18.21 -7.62 10.81
C GLN A 529 -17.15 -7.53 9.71
N ILE A 530 -16.49 -6.39 9.58
CA ILE A 530 -15.39 -6.18 8.63
C ILE A 530 -14.25 -7.17 8.89
N TRP A 531 -13.80 -7.31 10.14
CA TRP A 531 -12.75 -8.28 10.49
C TRP A 531 -13.17 -9.72 10.19
N GLN A 532 -14.41 -10.08 10.48
CA GLN A 532 -14.93 -11.41 10.16
C GLN A 532 -14.94 -11.66 8.64
N GLN A 533 -15.33 -10.66 7.85
CA GLN A 533 -15.32 -10.73 6.40
C GLN A 533 -13.90 -10.82 5.84
N GLU A 534 -12.97 -10.01 6.34
CA GLU A 534 -11.56 -10.03 5.94
C GLU A 534 -10.91 -11.38 6.28
N ARG A 535 -11.17 -11.93 7.47
CA ARG A 535 -10.71 -13.26 7.85
C ARG A 535 -11.26 -14.34 6.92
N THR A 536 -12.57 -14.31 6.65
CA THR A 536 -13.20 -15.29 5.74
C THR A 536 -12.63 -15.20 4.33
N ASN A 537 -12.44 -13.98 3.81
CA ASN A 537 -11.86 -13.76 2.49
C ASN A 537 -10.40 -14.24 2.42
N ARG A 538 -9.62 -13.99 3.48
CA ARG A 538 -8.24 -14.47 3.60
C ARG A 538 -8.19 -16.00 3.65
N GLU A 539 -9.01 -16.65 4.46
CA GLU A 539 -9.12 -18.12 4.53
C GLU A 539 -9.47 -18.72 3.15
N VAL A 540 -10.38 -18.09 2.39
CA VAL A 540 -10.71 -18.53 1.02
C VAL A 540 -9.52 -18.36 0.09
N TRP A 541 -8.88 -17.19 0.09
CA TRP A 541 -7.73 -16.90 -0.77
C TRP A 541 -6.56 -17.85 -0.49
N GLU A 542 -6.21 -18.05 0.78
CA GLU A 542 -5.16 -18.99 1.22
C GLU A 542 -5.51 -20.42 0.81
N SER A 543 -6.77 -20.84 0.91
CA SER A 543 -7.17 -22.21 0.55
C SER A 543 -6.90 -22.59 -0.93
N HIS A 544 -6.71 -21.58 -1.79
CA HIS A 544 -6.37 -21.72 -3.21
C HIS A 544 -4.87 -21.50 -3.50
N ALA A 545 -4.05 -21.16 -2.51
CA ALA A 545 -2.61 -21.01 -2.69
C ALA A 545 -1.97 -22.35 -3.09
N ARG A 546 -1.03 -22.31 -4.04
CA ARG A 546 -0.37 -23.50 -4.57
C ARG A 546 0.25 -24.41 -3.49
N PRO A 547 0.97 -23.89 -2.47
CA PRO A 547 1.50 -24.74 -1.40
C PRO A 547 0.40 -25.48 -0.61
N ILE A 548 -0.75 -24.84 -0.41
CA ILE A 548 -1.90 -25.44 0.28
C ILE A 548 -2.56 -26.51 -0.59
N VAL A 549 -2.63 -26.32 -1.91
CA VAL A 549 -3.12 -27.34 -2.84
C VAL A 549 -2.17 -28.54 -2.90
N GLU A 550 -0.86 -28.32 -2.97
CA GLU A 550 0.13 -29.40 -2.93
C GLU A 550 0.08 -30.17 -1.60
N LEU A 551 -0.12 -29.44 -0.49
CA LEU A 551 -0.32 -30.05 0.83
C LEU A 551 -1.61 -30.89 0.87
N LYS A 552 -2.74 -30.37 0.33
CA LYS A 552 -4.00 -31.12 0.16
C LYS A 552 -3.76 -32.45 -0.55
N GLU A 553 -3.06 -32.42 -1.68
CA GLU A 553 -2.77 -33.62 -2.47
C GLU A 553 -1.91 -34.63 -1.71
N LYS A 554 -0.90 -34.17 -0.96
CA LYS A 554 -0.02 -35.04 -0.15
C LYS A 554 -0.75 -35.74 1.01
N ILE A 555 -1.70 -35.05 1.65
CA ILE A 555 -2.44 -35.56 2.82
C ILE A 555 -3.63 -36.43 2.42
N THR A 556 -4.25 -36.15 1.26
CA THR A 556 -5.46 -36.83 0.79
C THR A 556 -5.39 -38.37 0.91
N PRO A 557 -4.30 -39.07 0.55
CA PRO A 557 -4.20 -40.52 0.70
C PRO A 557 -4.34 -41.01 2.14
N GLU A 558 -3.77 -40.31 3.11
CA GLU A 558 -3.84 -40.66 4.54
C GLU A 558 -5.27 -40.52 5.07
N ILE A 559 -5.96 -39.43 4.69
CA ILE A 559 -7.36 -39.21 5.05
C ILE A 559 -8.27 -40.26 4.42
N ILE A 560 -8.01 -40.65 3.17
CA ILE A 560 -8.75 -41.74 2.52
C ILE A 560 -8.56 -43.05 3.29
N ASP A 561 -7.33 -43.38 3.71
CA ASP A 561 -7.07 -44.59 4.51
C ASP A 561 -7.82 -44.56 5.85
N LEU A 562 -7.84 -43.41 6.53
CA LEU A 562 -8.61 -43.24 7.77
C LEU A 562 -10.11 -43.50 7.55
N ILE A 563 -10.68 -42.97 6.45
CA ILE A 563 -12.08 -43.24 6.10
C ILE A 563 -12.27 -44.73 5.77
N GLN A 564 -11.35 -45.35 5.03
CA GLN A 564 -11.41 -46.80 4.75
C GLN A 564 -11.42 -47.62 6.03
N GLN A 565 -10.54 -47.31 6.99
CA GLN A 565 -10.51 -48.00 8.29
C GLN A 565 -11.85 -47.86 9.03
N GLN A 566 -12.45 -46.67 9.00
CA GLN A 566 -13.77 -46.46 9.58
C GLN A 566 -14.85 -47.31 8.88
N ARG A 567 -14.87 -47.36 7.54
CA ARG A 567 -15.82 -48.17 6.76
C ARG A 567 -15.65 -49.67 7.04
N LEU A 568 -14.42 -50.15 7.09
CA LEU A 568 -14.11 -51.53 7.47
C LEU A 568 -14.55 -51.84 8.90
N GLY A 569 -14.37 -50.89 9.83
CA GLY A 569 -14.89 -50.98 11.20
C GLY A 569 -16.40 -51.17 11.26
N VAL A 570 -17.16 -50.45 10.42
CA VAL A 570 -18.62 -50.63 10.30
C VAL A 570 -18.96 -52.04 9.81
N LEU A 571 -18.27 -52.54 8.78
CA LEU A 571 -18.48 -53.90 8.27
C LEU A 571 -18.17 -54.96 9.34
N VAL A 572 -17.10 -54.79 10.12
CA VAL A 572 -16.72 -55.70 11.21
C VAL A 572 -17.73 -55.65 12.36
N GLY A 573 -18.25 -54.47 12.69
CA GLY A 573 -19.35 -54.28 13.64
C GLY A 573 -20.63 -55.00 13.19
N GLY A 574 -20.86 -55.04 11.89
CA GLY A 574 -21.97 -55.76 11.26
C GLY A 574 -23.25 -54.95 11.22
N THR A 575 -24.20 -55.40 10.41
CA THR A 575 -25.47 -54.71 10.22
C THR A 575 -26.61 -55.69 10.00
N ARG A 576 -27.79 -55.31 10.49
CA ARG A 576 -29.03 -56.05 10.34
C ARG A 576 -29.77 -55.59 9.10
N PHE A 577 -30.11 -56.54 8.24
CA PHE A 577 -30.87 -56.32 7.01
C PHE A 577 -32.23 -57.01 7.10
N LYS A 578 -33.23 -56.46 6.41
CA LYS A 578 -34.58 -57.06 6.34
C LYS A 578 -34.57 -58.19 5.30
N LYS A 579 -35.27 -59.28 5.58
CA LYS A 579 -35.42 -60.38 4.61
C LYS A 579 -36.56 -60.11 3.61
N TYR A 580 -36.32 -60.52 2.37
CA TYR A 580 -37.28 -60.47 1.28
C TYR A 580 -37.53 -61.88 0.74
N SER A 581 -38.77 -62.16 0.36
CA SER A 581 -39.13 -63.42 -0.29
C SER A 581 -38.58 -63.47 -1.71
N SER A 582 -38.54 -64.66 -2.31
CA SER A 582 -38.20 -64.87 -3.73
C SER A 582 -39.11 -64.10 -4.70
N ARG A 583 -40.26 -63.60 -4.24
CA ARG A 583 -41.18 -62.73 -4.99
C ARG A 583 -40.99 -61.23 -4.69
N GLY A 584 -39.91 -60.85 -4.02
CA GLY A 584 -39.55 -59.47 -3.67
C GLY A 584 -40.42 -58.84 -2.58
N GLN A 585 -41.18 -59.64 -1.81
CA GLN A 585 -42.00 -59.11 -0.71
C GLN A 585 -41.21 -59.13 0.60
N ARG A 586 -41.20 -58.01 1.32
CA ARG A 586 -40.61 -57.97 2.67
C ARG A 586 -41.30 -58.99 3.56
N ILE A 587 -40.51 -59.85 4.18
CA ILE A 587 -41.01 -60.80 5.17
C ILE A 587 -41.10 -60.06 6.50
N LYS A 588 -42.30 -60.01 7.07
CA LYS A 588 -42.53 -59.33 8.35
C LYS A 588 -41.74 -60.04 9.47
N ASP A 589 -41.12 -59.25 10.34
CA ASP A 589 -40.41 -59.70 11.55
C ASP A 589 -39.31 -60.75 11.31
N LYS A 590 -38.72 -60.78 10.10
CA LYS A 590 -37.54 -61.59 9.78
C LYS A 590 -36.39 -60.74 9.30
N PHE A 591 -35.23 -60.96 9.93
CA PHE A 591 -34.00 -60.26 9.65
C PHE A 591 -32.88 -61.24 9.38
N TRP A 592 -31.81 -60.72 8.80
CA TRP A 592 -30.54 -61.39 8.73
C TRP A 592 -29.44 -60.41 9.12
N PHE A 593 -28.42 -60.91 9.78
CA PHE A 593 -27.27 -60.13 10.21
C PHE A 593 -26.08 -60.48 9.33
N VAL A 594 -25.32 -59.47 8.95
CA VAL A 594 -24.14 -59.61 8.10
C VAL A 594 -23.01 -58.85 8.75
N ARG A 595 -21.83 -59.48 8.87
CA ARG A 595 -20.63 -58.84 9.41
C ARG A 595 -19.36 -59.40 8.80
N LEU A 596 -18.32 -58.59 8.74
CA LEU A 596 -17.00 -58.97 8.27
C LEU A 596 -16.16 -59.54 9.43
N SER A 597 -15.38 -60.58 9.16
CA SER A 597 -14.38 -61.09 10.09
C SER A 597 -13.28 -60.04 10.36
N PRO A 598 -12.71 -59.95 11.58
CA PRO A 598 -11.68 -58.95 11.92
C PRO A 598 -10.43 -58.97 11.03
N ASN A 599 -10.12 -60.09 10.36
CA ASN A 599 -9.01 -60.17 9.41
C ASN A 599 -9.38 -59.70 7.99
N HIS A 600 -10.60 -59.19 7.78
CA HIS A 600 -11.16 -58.68 6.54
C HIS A 600 -11.24 -59.70 5.37
N LYS A 601 -11.26 -61.01 5.66
CA LYS A 601 -11.24 -62.06 4.62
C LYS A 601 -12.57 -62.75 4.38
N VAL A 602 -13.50 -62.75 5.34
CA VAL A 602 -14.75 -63.52 5.25
C VAL A 602 -15.93 -62.70 5.76
N ILE A 603 -17.00 -62.64 4.97
CA ILE A 603 -18.29 -62.09 5.37
C ILE A 603 -19.13 -63.22 5.94
N HIS A 604 -19.56 -63.07 7.19
CA HIS A 604 -20.42 -63.99 7.91
C HIS A 604 -21.85 -63.47 7.88
N TYR A 605 -22.81 -64.34 7.56
CA TYR A 605 -24.22 -63.96 7.54
C TYR A 605 -25.17 -65.08 7.96
N GLY A 606 -26.33 -64.69 8.48
CA GLY A 606 -27.32 -65.64 9.00
C GLY A 606 -28.57 -64.95 9.51
N ASP A 607 -29.58 -65.74 9.81
CA ASP A 607 -30.86 -65.27 10.31
C ASP A 607 -30.69 -64.71 11.72
N CYS A 608 -31.40 -63.63 12.05
CA CYS A 608 -31.35 -63.06 13.39
C CYS A 608 -32.70 -62.48 13.83
N ASP A 609 -32.86 -62.39 15.15
CA ASP A 609 -33.99 -61.73 15.78
C ASP A 609 -33.72 -60.23 15.93
N GLU A 610 -34.78 -59.43 16.00
CA GLU A 610 -34.72 -57.96 16.04
C GLU A 610 -33.88 -57.39 17.19
N LYS A 611 -33.78 -58.12 18.31
CA LYS A 611 -33.09 -57.68 19.54
C LYS A 611 -31.70 -58.30 19.74
N SER A 612 -31.28 -59.22 18.88
CA SER A 612 -30.01 -59.96 19.00
C SER A 612 -28.94 -59.39 18.07
N THR A 613 -27.68 -59.37 18.53
CA THR A 613 -26.50 -59.08 17.71
C THR A 613 -25.62 -60.33 17.67
N PRO A 614 -25.76 -61.18 16.64
CA PRO A 614 -25.09 -62.47 16.62
C PRO A 614 -23.56 -62.39 16.62
N SER A 615 -22.92 -63.33 17.31
CA SER A 615 -21.47 -63.52 17.24
C SER A 615 -21.04 -64.12 15.90
N LEU A 616 -19.74 -64.09 15.56
CA LEU A 616 -19.22 -64.65 14.29
C LEU A 616 -19.48 -66.16 14.17
N GLU A 617 -19.54 -66.87 15.29
CA GLU A 617 -19.74 -68.33 15.36
C GLU A 617 -21.21 -68.72 15.18
N GLU A 618 -22.14 -67.84 15.57
CA GLU A 618 -23.59 -68.03 15.40
C GLU A 618 -24.05 -67.83 13.94
N LEU A 619 -23.25 -67.16 13.12
CA LEU A 619 -23.54 -66.90 11.71
C LEU A 619 -23.02 -68.07 10.85
N GLY A 620 -23.93 -68.98 10.50
CA GLY A 620 -23.61 -70.24 9.82
C GLY A 620 -23.15 -70.11 8.36
N ASN A 621 -23.50 -69.03 7.64
CA ASN A 621 -23.08 -68.85 6.25
C ASN A 621 -21.85 -67.97 6.14
N LYS A 622 -20.96 -68.31 5.20
CA LYS A 622 -19.67 -67.66 4.99
C LYS A 622 -19.47 -67.35 3.51
N LEU A 623 -19.01 -66.15 3.21
CA LEU A 623 -18.61 -65.71 1.89
C LEU A 623 -17.17 -65.19 1.97
N ALA A 624 -16.22 -65.81 1.26
CA ALA A 624 -14.87 -65.28 1.20
C ALA A 624 -14.86 -63.99 0.37
N VAL A 625 -14.18 -62.96 0.86
CA VAL A 625 -14.07 -61.67 0.16
C VAL A 625 -13.40 -61.85 -1.21
N ALA A 626 -12.46 -62.80 -1.33
CA ALA A 626 -11.80 -63.13 -2.59
C ALA A 626 -12.76 -63.65 -3.69
N ASP A 627 -13.92 -64.19 -3.31
CA ASP A 627 -14.93 -64.71 -4.23
C ASP A 627 -15.85 -63.62 -4.78
N ILE A 628 -15.81 -62.42 -4.21
CA ILE A 628 -16.55 -61.26 -4.70
C ILE A 628 -15.86 -60.73 -5.95
N LYS A 629 -16.64 -60.53 -7.01
CA LYS A 629 -16.20 -59.95 -8.28
C LYS A 629 -16.35 -58.43 -8.29
N CYS A 630 -17.54 -57.94 -7.96
CA CYS A 630 -17.85 -56.52 -7.89
C CYS A 630 -19.13 -56.26 -7.09
N VAL A 631 -19.36 -55.01 -6.73
CA VAL A 631 -20.62 -54.53 -6.16
C VAL A 631 -21.45 -53.89 -7.27
N ILE A 632 -22.72 -54.26 -7.36
CA ILE A 632 -23.70 -53.61 -8.22
C ILE A 632 -24.72 -52.93 -7.31
N ILE A 633 -25.18 -51.74 -7.71
CA ILE A 633 -26.13 -50.93 -6.93
C ILE A 633 -27.39 -50.62 -7.72
N GLY A 634 -28.44 -50.22 -7.02
CA GLY A 634 -29.59 -49.61 -7.65
C GLY A 634 -30.47 -50.58 -8.45
N LYS A 635 -30.96 -50.08 -9.58
CA LYS A 635 -31.75 -50.85 -10.54
C LYS A 635 -30.97 -51.97 -11.21
N ASP A 636 -29.64 -51.95 -11.10
CA ASP A 636 -28.79 -52.93 -11.75
C ASP A 636 -28.66 -54.25 -10.97
N CYS A 637 -29.10 -54.27 -9.71
CA CYS A 637 -29.11 -55.44 -8.86
C CYS A 637 -29.97 -56.57 -9.45
N PRO A 638 -29.51 -57.83 -9.49
CA PRO A 638 -30.26 -58.96 -10.04
C PRO A 638 -31.66 -59.09 -9.42
N HIS A 639 -31.75 -58.99 -8.09
CA HIS A 639 -33.01 -59.07 -7.35
C HIS A 639 -33.98 -57.88 -7.58
N ILE A 640 -33.54 -56.81 -8.25
CA ILE A 640 -34.37 -55.65 -8.62
C ILE A 640 -34.76 -55.70 -10.11
N LYS A 641 -33.86 -56.17 -11.00
CA LYS A 641 -34.11 -56.27 -12.46
C LYS A 641 -35.33 -57.12 -12.80
N ASP A 642 -35.56 -58.20 -12.05
CA ASP A 642 -36.64 -59.16 -12.33
C ASP A 642 -38.01 -58.72 -11.78
N LEU A 643 -38.09 -57.59 -11.07
CA LEU A 643 -39.31 -57.08 -10.43
C LEU A 643 -39.86 -55.84 -11.15
N ARG A 644 -40.23 -55.98 -12.43
CA ARG A 644 -40.85 -54.87 -13.19
C ARG A 644 -42.24 -54.52 -12.61
N GLY A 645 -42.40 -53.31 -12.08
CA GLY A 645 -43.72 -52.70 -11.78
C GLY A 645 -44.11 -52.50 -10.30
N ARG A 646 -43.22 -52.57 -9.32
CA ARG A 646 -43.54 -52.36 -7.88
C ARG A 646 -42.72 -51.24 -7.22
N LYS A 647 -43.31 -50.58 -6.20
CA LYS A 647 -42.69 -49.54 -5.35
C LYS A 647 -41.61 -50.12 -4.41
N ILE A 648 -40.53 -50.66 -4.94
CA ILE A 648 -39.31 -50.95 -4.17
C ILE A 648 -38.40 -49.73 -4.35
N THR A 649 -37.79 -49.22 -3.27
CA THR A 649 -36.81 -48.13 -3.33
C THR A 649 -35.50 -48.67 -3.90
N PRO A 650 -35.23 -48.51 -5.21
CA PRO A 650 -34.08 -49.18 -5.81
C PRO A 650 -32.77 -48.55 -5.32
N HIS A 651 -32.79 -47.30 -4.84
CA HIS A 651 -31.60 -46.55 -4.44
C HIS A 651 -30.87 -47.09 -3.20
N LEU A 652 -31.50 -47.96 -2.40
CA LEU A 652 -30.86 -48.61 -1.24
C LEU A 652 -30.46 -50.07 -1.50
N ALA A 653 -30.69 -50.56 -2.73
CA ALA A 653 -30.38 -51.92 -3.10
C ALA A 653 -28.93 -52.02 -3.58
N PHE A 654 -28.21 -53.03 -3.10
CA PHE A 654 -26.89 -53.39 -3.62
C PHE A 654 -26.73 -54.92 -3.65
N SER A 655 -25.80 -55.42 -4.44
CA SER A 655 -25.59 -56.85 -4.64
C SER A 655 -24.11 -57.14 -4.85
N LEU A 656 -23.62 -58.16 -4.17
CA LEU A 656 -22.27 -58.67 -4.33
C LEU A 656 -22.29 -59.75 -5.40
N ILE A 657 -21.74 -59.46 -6.57
CA ILE A 657 -21.64 -60.46 -7.65
C ILE A 657 -20.48 -61.37 -7.34
N LEU A 658 -20.72 -62.68 -7.38
CA LEU A 658 -19.72 -63.68 -7.03
C LEU A 658 -19.06 -64.26 -8.28
N LYS A 659 -17.85 -64.80 -8.11
CA LYS A 659 -17.11 -65.50 -9.18
C LYS A 659 -17.60 -66.94 -9.40
N SER A 660 -18.38 -67.48 -8.45
CA SER A 660 -18.87 -68.87 -8.47
C SER A 660 -20.01 -69.07 -9.47
N ALA A 661 -20.09 -70.28 -10.05
CA ALA A 661 -21.17 -70.70 -10.94
C ALA A 661 -22.43 -71.19 -10.19
N GLU A 662 -22.33 -71.55 -8.91
CA GLU A 662 -23.45 -72.12 -8.12
C GLU A 662 -24.33 -71.05 -7.47
N MET A 663 -23.74 -69.92 -7.07
CA MET A 663 -24.44 -68.77 -6.50
C MET A 663 -23.93 -67.50 -7.18
N THR A 664 -24.83 -66.82 -7.88
CA THR A 664 -24.46 -65.70 -8.78
C THR A 664 -24.30 -64.37 -8.05
N SER A 665 -25.06 -64.15 -6.98
CA SER A 665 -25.04 -62.91 -6.20
C SER A 665 -25.48 -63.10 -4.75
N LEU A 666 -25.00 -62.23 -3.87
CA LEU A 666 -25.55 -62.01 -2.54
C LEU A 666 -26.24 -60.64 -2.52
N ASP A 667 -27.55 -60.63 -2.30
CA ASP A 667 -28.41 -59.47 -2.50
C ASP A 667 -28.76 -58.76 -1.19
N PHE A 668 -28.70 -57.42 -1.19
CA PHE A 668 -28.91 -56.57 -0.02
C PHE A 668 -29.89 -55.44 -0.31
N LEU A 669 -30.65 -55.08 0.73
CA LEU A 669 -31.40 -53.82 0.77
C LEU A 669 -31.08 -53.11 2.09
N ALA A 670 -30.34 -52.02 2.01
CA ALA A 670 -29.91 -51.26 3.17
C ALA A 670 -31.12 -50.67 3.94
N PRO A 671 -31.01 -50.54 5.27
CA PRO A 671 -32.04 -49.94 6.11
C PRO A 671 -32.21 -48.43 5.86
N ASP A 672 -31.12 -47.73 5.52
CA ASP A 672 -31.04 -46.29 5.27
C ASP A 672 -29.85 -45.98 4.35
N GLU A 673 -29.74 -44.71 3.94
CA GLU A 673 -28.71 -44.20 3.01
C GLU A 673 -27.30 -44.24 3.60
N GLN A 674 -27.15 -44.00 4.90
CA GLN A 674 -25.85 -44.02 5.57
C GLN A 674 -25.24 -45.42 5.57
N ILE A 675 -26.04 -46.43 5.94
CA ILE A 675 -25.63 -47.82 5.90
C ILE A 675 -25.38 -48.27 4.46
N PHE A 676 -26.19 -47.83 3.50
CA PHE A 676 -25.94 -48.10 2.09
C PHE A 676 -24.56 -47.58 1.65
N ASP A 677 -24.28 -46.31 1.91
CA ASP A 677 -23.00 -45.67 1.60
C ASP A 677 -21.84 -46.39 2.27
N TYR A 678 -21.96 -46.66 3.58
CA TYR A 678 -20.87 -47.29 4.33
C TYR A 678 -20.58 -48.73 3.90
N TRP A 679 -21.63 -49.51 3.58
CA TRP A 679 -21.45 -50.88 3.11
C TRP A 679 -20.87 -50.91 1.71
N THR A 680 -21.39 -50.12 0.77
CA THR A 680 -20.87 -50.08 -0.60
C THR A 680 -19.42 -49.60 -0.64
N ASP A 681 -19.09 -48.52 0.06
CA ASP A 681 -17.72 -48.02 0.20
C ASP A 681 -16.80 -49.03 0.89
N GLY A 682 -17.24 -49.63 2.01
CA GLY A 682 -16.44 -50.61 2.74
C GLY A 682 -16.13 -51.85 1.90
N ILE A 683 -17.10 -52.32 1.10
CA ILE A 683 -16.86 -53.44 0.19
C ILE A 683 -15.95 -53.01 -0.97
N ASN A 684 -16.13 -51.81 -1.54
CA ASN A 684 -15.21 -51.29 -2.55
C ASN A 684 -13.78 -51.19 -2.00
N ALA A 685 -13.59 -50.73 -0.76
CA ALA A 685 -12.30 -50.71 -0.08
C ALA A 685 -11.69 -52.11 0.05
N LEU A 686 -12.49 -53.13 0.42
CA LEU A 686 -12.04 -54.53 0.45
C LEU A 686 -11.58 -55.05 -0.92
N LEU A 687 -12.26 -54.61 -1.98
CA LEU A 687 -11.94 -54.95 -3.37
C LEU A 687 -10.80 -54.10 -3.96
N LYS A 688 -10.28 -53.13 -3.19
CA LYS A 688 -9.31 -52.11 -3.64
C LYS A 688 -9.84 -51.22 -4.78
N GLU A 689 -11.15 -51.04 -4.81
CA GLU A 689 -11.85 -50.11 -5.69
C GLU A 689 -12.07 -48.76 -5.00
N LYS A 690 -12.34 -47.71 -5.77
CA LYS A 690 -12.58 -46.37 -5.22
C LYS A 690 -13.91 -46.31 -4.47
N MET A 691 -13.89 -45.74 -3.26
CA MET A 691 -15.09 -45.29 -2.56
C MET A 691 -15.67 -44.07 -3.30
N SER A 692 -16.99 -44.05 -3.47
CA SER A 692 -17.65 -43.05 -4.33
C SER A 692 -18.99 -42.59 -3.79
N SER A 693 -19.32 -42.96 -2.55
CA SER A 693 -20.56 -42.49 -1.92
C SER A 693 -20.50 -41.00 -1.58
N LYS A 694 -21.68 -40.40 -1.39
CA LYS A 694 -21.79 -39.01 -0.94
C LYS A 694 -21.22 -38.85 0.48
N SER A 695 -21.42 -39.85 1.33
CA SER A 695 -20.84 -39.85 2.69
C SER A 695 -19.31 -39.87 2.65
N PHE A 696 -18.69 -40.62 1.74
CA PHE A 696 -17.23 -40.59 1.55
C PHE A 696 -16.72 -39.21 1.13
N GLU A 697 -17.37 -38.58 0.14
CA GLU A 697 -16.97 -37.25 -0.33
C GLU A 697 -17.07 -36.19 0.78
N ASN A 698 -18.16 -36.20 1.55
CA ASN A 698 -18.34 -35.30 2.69
C ASN A 698 -17.29 -35.52 3.80
N ASP A 699 -17.03 -36.78 4.17
CA ASP A 699 -16.04 -37.13 5.18
C ASP A 699 -14.65 -36.68 4.73
N LEU A 700 -14.30 -36.92 3.46
CA LEU A 700 -13.02 -36.54 2.87
C LEU A 700 -12.83 -35.02 2.90
N GLN A 701 -13.81 -34.25 2.44
CA GLN A 701 -13.74 -32.79 2.45
C GLN A 701 -13.62 -32.23 3.88
N THR A 702 -14.40 -32.78 4.81
CA THR A 702 -14.42 -32.31 6.20
C THR A 702 -13.08 -32.56 6.89
N LEU A 703 -12.59 -33.81 6.82
CA LEU A 703 -11.34 -34.20 7.45
C LEU A 703 -10.14 -33.49 6.83
N LEU A 704 -10.09 -33.38 5.49
CA LEU A 704 -9.02 -32.67 4.80
C LEU A 704 -9.01 -31.18 5.20
N SER A 705 -10.17 -30.53 5.26
CA SER A 705 -10.29 -29.13 5.69
C SER A 705 -9.80 -28.92 7.13
N MET A 706 -10.23 -29.77 8.07
CA MET A 706 -9.81 -29.69 9.46
C MET A 706 -8.30 -29.90 9.61
N ASP A 707 -7.76 -30.92 8.95
CA ASP A 707 -6.35 -31.31 9.06
C ASP A 707 -5.40 -30.26 8.45
N ILE A 708 -5.85 -29.58 7.39
CA ILE A 708 -5.12 -28.42 6.84
C ILE A 708 -5.18 -27.23 7.78
N LYS A 709 -6.35 -26.93 8.34
CA LYS A 709 -6.48 -25.83 9.31
C LYS A 709 -5.55 -26.02 10.50
N VAL A 710 -5.45 -27.25 11.02
CA VAL A 710 -4.53 -27.58 12.11
C VAL A 710 -3.08 -27.35 11.70
N ARG A 711 -2.65 -27.80 10.51
CA ARG A 711 -1.28 -27.57 10.03
C ARG A 711 -0.96 -26.11 9.72
N LEU A 712 -1.97 -25.29 9.40
CA LEU A 712 -1.80 -23.86 9.14
C LEU A 712 -1.78 -23.00 10.42
N LEU A 713 -2.06 -23.57 11.60
CA LEU A 713 -1.98 -22.83 12.86
C LEU A 713 -0.58 -22.27 13.11
N ASP A 714 0.46 -23.02 12.74
CA ASP A 714 1.86 -22.59 12.89
C ASP A 714 2.25 -21.44 11.95
N ALA A 715 1.43 -21.18 10.92
CA ALA A 715 1.62 -20.11 9.94
C ALA A 715 0.58 -18.98 10.08
N GLU A 716 -0.20 -18.94 11.18
CA GLU A 716 -1.22 -17.92 11.36
C GLU A 716 -0.58 -16.51 11.42
N GLY A 717 -1.03 -15.62 10.53
CA GLY A 717 -0.52 -14.25 10.42
C GLY A 717 0.69 -14.08 9.48
N ILE A 718 1.18 -15.16 8.88
CA ILE A 718 2.27 -15.13 7.89
C ILE A 718 1.67 -15.24 6.48
N ASP A 719 2.16 -14.43 5.54
CA ASP A 719 1.74 -14.51 4.15
C ASP A 719 2.36 -15.75 3.47
N ILE A 720 1.51 -16.62 2.96
CA ILE A 720 1.93 -17.85 2.28
C ILE A 720 2.39 -17.49 0.87
N PRO A 721 3.69 -17.61 0.54
CA PRO A 721 4.18 -17.23 -0.78
C PRO A 721 3.67 -18.19 -1.86
N GLN A 722 3.38 -17.67 -3.06
CA GLN A 722 2.96 -18.52 -4.17
C GLN A 722 4.06 -19.45 -4.67
N ASP A 723 5.30 -18.96 -4.64
CA ASP A 723 6.49 -19.74 -4.96
C ASP A 723 7.31 -19.97 -3.67
N PRO A 724 7.73 -21.21 -3.40
CA PRO A 724 8.57 -21.48 -2.24
C PRO A 724 9.90 -20.70 -2.36
N PRO A 725 10.36 -20.05 -1.28
CA PRO A 725 11.66 -19.40 -1.29
C PRO A 725 12.76 -20.43 -1.61
N GLN A 726 13.83 -19.98 -2.27
CA GLN A 726 14.95 -20.85 -2.60
C GLN A 726 15.57 -21.39 -1.32
N ILE A 727 15.77 -22.72 -1.28
CA ILE A 727 16.51 -23.36 -0.20
C ILE A 727 17.97 -22.91 -0.39
N PRO A 728 18.58 -22.25 0.60
CA PRO A 728 19.99 -21.88 0.54
C PRO A 728 20.87 -23.12 0.31
N ASP A 729 22.05 -22.92 -0.30
CA ASP A 729 23.04 -23.99 -0.41
C ASP A 729 23.39 -24.52 0.99
N GLU A 730 23.75 -25.81 1.05
CA GLU A 730 24.20 -26.40 2.31
C GLU A 730 25.41 -25.63 2.83
N PRO A 731 25.50 -25.39 4.16
CA PRO A 731 26.65 -24.71 4.74
C PRO A 731 27.94 -25.48 4.43
N ASP A 732 29.03 -24.75 4.23
CA ASP A 732 30.33 -25.31 3.83
C ASP A 732 30.90 -26.31 4.87
N ASP A 733 30.47 -26.18 6.13
CA ASP A 733 30.73 -27.12 7.21
C ASP A 733 29.48 -27.36 8.07
N TYR A 734 29.46 -28.48 8.80
CA TYR A 734 28.40 -28.82 9.75
C TYR A 734 28.83 -28.47 11.20
N ASP A 735 29.75 -27.52 11.38
CA ASP A 735 30.13 -27.01 12.70
C ASP A 735 29.07 -26.00 13.17
N PHE A 736 27.89 -26.52 13.50
CA PHE A 736 26.73 -25.72 13.86
C PHE A 736 27.03 -24.82 15.07
N TYR A 737 26.95 -23.51 14.86
CA TYR A 737 26.94 -22.54 15.94
C TYR A 737 25.55 -22.55 16.60
N TYR A 738 25.44 -23.27 17.71
CA TYR A 738 24.30 -23.13 18.61
C TYR A 738 24.58 -21.95 19.54
N GLU A 739 23.90 -20.83 19.31
CA GLU A 739 23.89 -19.71 20.24
C GLU A 739 23.06 -20.11 21.46
N ASN A 740 23.67 -20.86 22.38
CA ASN A 740 23.08 -21.24 23.67
C ASN A 740 23.92 -20.65 24.80
N ASN A 741 23.53 -19.44 25.22
CA ASN A 741 22.86 -19.24 26.51
C ASN A 741 22.08 -17.92 26.52
#